data_AF-A0A636KH19-F1
#
_entry.id   AF-A0A636KH19-F1
#
_cell.length_a   1.000
_cell.length_b   1.000
_cell.length_c   1.000
_cell.angle_alpha   90.00
_cell.angle_beta   90.00
_cell.angle_gamma   90.00
#
_symmetry.space_group_name_H-M   'P 1'
#
loop_
_entity.id
_entity.type
_entity.pdbx_description
1 polymer ?
#
loop_
_entity_poly.entity_id
_entity_poly.type
_entity_poly.pdbx_seq_one_letter_code
_entity_poly.pdbx_strand_id
1 'polypeptide(L)'
;MNDEPLRPDPDRLLEQTPPPHRGKLKIFFGACAGVGKTWAMLAQAQRLRAQGLDVVIGVVETHGRKETAALLDGLTILPPKRHSHRGRQIREFDLDAALARRPALILMDELAHSNAPGSRHPKRWQDIEELLEAGIDVFTTVNVQHLESLNDVVSGVTGIQVRETVPDPFFDAADEVVLVDLPPDDLRQRLNEGKVYIAGQAERAIEHFFRKGNLIALRELALRRTADRVDDQMRAWRAHPGEEKVWHTRDAILLCIGHNTGSEKLVRTAARLASRLGSVWHAVYVETPTLHRLPEKQRRAILSALRLAQELGAETATLSDPAEEKAVVRYAREHNLGKIVMGRPASRRWWRRDAFADRLARRAPDLDQVIVALEEPPARALAQTPDNRPFKEKWRGQIQGCLVAVALCAITTLIAMQWLVTFDAANLVMLYLLGVVVIALLYGRWPSVVATVINVASFDLFFIAPRGTLAVSDVQYLLTFAVMLTVGLVIGNLTAGVRYQARVARYREQRTRHLYEMSKALAVGRSEHDIAATSERFIASTFQARSQILLPDANGKLLPLTHQQGMTPWDDAIARWSFDKGQPAGAGTDTLPGVPYQILPLKSADKTYGLAIVEPGNLRQLMVPEQQRLLETFTLLVANALERLTLTASEEQARLASERESIRNALLAALSHDLRTPLTVLFGQAEILTLDLASAGSPHARQASEIRQHILNTTRLVNNLLDMARIQSGGFNLKKEWLTLEEVVGSALQMLEPGLLHPITLSLPQQLTLIHVDGPLFERVLINLLENAVKYAGPQASIGIDAAVKDDRLQLDVWDNGPGIPAGQEQKIFDKFARGNKESAVPGVGLGLAICHAIVEVHGGTLTAYNRPQGGACFRVTLPQGKPPELDDFHEDM
;
A
#
# COMPACT_ATOMS: atom_id res chain seq x y z
N MET A 1 -7.77 -20.85 44.12
CA MET A 1 -8.01 -19.42 44.36
C MET A 1 -6.73 -18.87 44.95
N ASN A 2 -6.00 -18.08 44.18
CA ASN A 2 -4.94 -17.18 44.61
C ASN A 2 -5.09 -15.97 43.67
N ASP A 3 -6.00 -15.07 44.02
CA ASP A 3 -6.09 -13.75 43.38
C ASP A 3 -5.04 -12.87 44.04
N GLU A 4 -3.78 -12.99 43.62
CA GLU A 4 -2.83 -11.89 43.79
C GLU A 4 -3.08 -10.89 42.65
N PRO A 5 -3.38 -9.62 42.96
CA PRO A 5 -3.50 -8.60 41.93
C PRO A 5 -2.16 -8.48 41.20
N LEU A 6 -2.16 -8.68 39.87
CA LEU A 6 -0.98 -8.53 39.03
C LEU A 6 -0.35 -7.16 39.30
N ARG A 7 0.92 -7.16 39.76
CA ARG A 7 1.73 -5.95 39.87
C ARG A 7 1.80 -5.28 38.48
N PRO A 8 1.47 -3.97 38.35
CA PRO A 8 1.57 -3.27 37.09
C PRO A 8 3.00 -3.31 36.57
N ASP A 9 3.14 -3.46 35.26
CA ASP A 9 4.42 -3.44 34.57
C ASP A 9 5.09 -2.06 34.74
N PRO A 10 6.32 -1.97 35.28
CA PRO A 10 7.02 -0.70 35.49
C PRO A 10 7.26 0.07 34.19
N ASP A 11 7.42 -0.61 33.05
CA ASP A 11 7.59 0.06 31.76
C ASP A 11 6.28 0.76 31.34
N ARG A 12 5.13 0.18 31.68
CA ARG A 12 3.81 0.81 31.47
C ARG A 12 3.57 2.00 32.40
N LEU A 13 4.09 1.98 33.62
CA LEU A 13 4.04 3.14 34.53
C LEU A 13 4.95 4.26 34.04
N LEU A 14 6.05 3.93 33.35
CA LEU A 14 6.95 4.91 32.75
C LEU A 14 6.30 5.62 31.54
N GLU A 15 5.58 4.88 30.69
CA GLU A 15 4.73 5.45 29.63
C GLU A 15 3.61 6.37 30.16
N GLN A 16 3.19 6.16 31.41
CA GLN A 16 2.18 6.97 32.11
C GLN A 16 2.76 8.25 32.75
N THR A 17 4.08 8.44 32.71
CA THR A 17 4.69 9.69 33.21
C THR A 17 4.40 10.80 32.19
N PRO A 18 3.67 11.85 32.55
CA PRO A 18 3.39 12.94 31.61
C PRO A 18 4.73 13.49 31.10
N PRO A 19 4.91 13.66 29.78
CA PRO A 19 6.13 14.25 29.24
C PRO A 19 6.35 15.64 29.86
N PRO A 20 7.62 16.10 29.96
CA PRO A 20 7.93 17.44 30.48
C PRO A 20 7.04 18.48 29.79
N HIS A 21 6.54 19.46 30.56
CA HIS A 21 5.56 20.49 30.16
C HIS A 21 5.66 20.95 28.70
N ARG A 22 5.07 20.17 27.78
CA ARG A 22 4.90 20.52 26.38
C ARG A 22 3.61 21.32 26.25
N GLY A 23 3.65 22.41 25.49
CA GLY A 23 2.48 23.21 25.16
C GLY A 23 1.47 22.39 24.36
N LYS A 24 0.21 22.80 24.39
CA LYS A 24 -0.89 22.14 23.69
C LYS A 24 -1.08 22.71 22.30
N LEU A 25 -1.23 21.82 21.32
CA LEU A 25 -1.52 22.17 19.93
C LEU A 25 -2.99 22.02 19.63
N LYS A 26 -3.63 23.11 19.21
CA LYS A 26 -5.01 23.10 18.69
C LYS A 26 -5.04 23.53 17.23
N ILE A 27 -5.60 22.66 16.38
CA ILE A 27 -5.70 22.89 14.94
C ILE A 27 -7.15 23.15 14.55
N PHE A 28 -7.41 24.28 13.89
CA PHE A 28 -8.68 24.55 13.21
C PHE A 28 -8.58 24.04 11.78
N PHE A 29 -9.21 22.90 11.54
CA PHE A 29 -9.13 22.15 10.28
C PHE A 29 -10.35 22.40 9.41
N GLY A 30 -10.20 22.47 8.10
CA GLY A 30 -11.33 22.66 7.20
C GLY A 30 -11.08 22.16 5.78
N ALA A 31 -12.17 22.02 5.02
CA ALA A 31 -12.12 21.50 3.66
C ALA A 31 -11.35 22.41 2.68
N CYS A 32 -11.41 23.72 2.86
CA CYS A 32 -10.76 24.69 1.97
C CYS A 32 -10.70 26.09 2.59
N ALA A 33 -10.13 27.05 1.86
CA ALA A 33 -10.19 28.47 2.22
C ALA A 33 -11.64 28.99 2.21
N GLY A 34 -11.95 29.94 3.09
CA GLY A 34 -13.28 30.58 3.15
C GLY A 34 -14.30 29.94 4.11
N VAL A 35 -14.09 28.72 4.59
CA VAL A 35 -14.99 28.06 5.57
C VAL A 35 -14.99 28.73 6.96
N GLY A 36 -14.05 29.64 7.23
CA GLY A 36 -14.02 30.43 8.47
C GLY A 36 -13.01 29.97 9.54
N LYS A 37 -12.00 29.16 9.20
CA LYS A 37 -10.98 28.66 10.16
C LYS A 37 -10.30 29.76 10.98
N THR A 38 -9.73 30.78 10.31
CA THR A 38 -9.09 31.92 10.98
C THR A 38 -10.06 32.69 11.87
N TRP A 39 -11.31 32.85 11.42
CA TRP A 39 -12.35 33.51 12.21
C TRP A 39 -12.68 32.70 13.47
N ALA A 40 -12.84 31.38 13.36
CA ALA A 40 -13.09 30.49 14.49
C ALA A 40 -11.93 30.48 15.49
N MET A 41 -10.69 30.46 14.98
CA MET A 41 -9.47 30.57 15.79
C MET A 41 -9.44 31.88 16.58
N LEU A 42 -9.65 33.02 15.91
CA LEU A 42 -9.67 34.35 16.55
C LEU A 42 -10.84 34.51 17.53
N ALA A 43 -12.02 33.99 17.20
CA ALA A 43 -13.18 34.02 18.08
C ALA A 43 -12.93 33.23 19.37
N GLN A 44 -12.25 32.07 19.28
CA GLN A 44 -11.84 31.33 20.46
C GLN A 44 -10.73 32.05 21.24
N ALA A 45 -9.75 32.65 20.55
CA ALA A 45 -8.69 33.43 21.16
C ALA A 45 -9.23 34.63 21.98
N GLN A 46 -10.20 35.37 21.43
CA GLN A 46 -10.86 36.49 22.14
C GLN A 46 -11.62 36.01 23.38
N ARG A 47 -12.27 34.83 23.33
CA ARG A 47 -12.90 34.24 24.53
C ARG A 47 -11.89 33.90 25.61
N LEU A 48 -10.74 33.32 25.25
CA LEU A 48 -9.67 33.00 26.20
C LEU A 48 -9.02 34.25 26.79
N ARG A 49 -8.82 35.28 25.98
CA ARG A 49 -8.37 36.60 26.46
C ARG A 49 -9.37 37.21 27.43
N ALA A 50 -10.67 37.14 27.16
CA ALA A 50 -11.70 37.62 28.07
C ALA A 50 -11.73 36.87 29.41
N GLN A 51 -11.20 35.64 29.44
CA GLN A 51 -10.98 34.84 30.65
C GLN A 51 -9.65 35.17 31.35
N GLY A 52 -8.86 36.10 30.83
CA GLY A 52 -7.59 36.55 31.41
C GLY A 52 -6.33 35.81 30.94
N LEU A 53 -6.42 34.97 29.89
CA LEU A 53 -5.25 34.29 29.33
C LEU A 53 -4.37 35.26 28.52
N ASP A 54 -3.04 35.17 28.64
CA ASP A 54 -2.10 35.94 27.81
C ASP A 54 -2.04 35.36 26.39
N VAL A 55 -2.74 36.03 25.46
CA VAL A 55 -2.86 35.61 24.06
C VAL A 55 -2.09 36.57 23.16
N VAL A 56 -1.19 36.01 22.35
CA VAL A 56 -0.34 36.75 21.41
C VAL A 56 -0.60 36.29 19.98
N ILE A 57 -0.66 37.24 19.06
CA ILE A 57 -0.68 36.97 17.63
C ILE A 57 0.77 36.87 17.15
N GLY A 58 1.17 35.69 16.68
CA GLY A 58 2.42 35.51 15.95
C GLY A 58 2.22 35.84 14.47
N VAL A 59 1.33 35.09 13.81
CA VAL A 59 0.95 35.31 12.41
C VAL A 59 -0.55 35.11 12.26
N VAL A 60 -1.25 36.09 11.68
CA VAL A 60 -2.65 35.95 11.29
C VAL A 60 -2.88 36.65 9.95
N GLU A 61 -3.44 35.92 9.00
CA GLU A 61 -3.77 36.41 7.66
C GLU A 61 -5.27 36.76 7.59
N THR A 62 -5.59 38.06 7.59
CA THR A 62 -6.99 38.51 7.46
C THR A 62 -7.44 38.60 6.01
N HIS A 63 -6.50 38.62 5.05
CA HIS A 63 -6.71 38.93 3.63
C HIS A 63 -7.64 40.15 3.40
N GLY A 64 -7.54 41.15 4.28
CA GLY A 64 -8.33 42.38 4.24
C GLY A 64 -9.83 42.25 4.59
N ARG A 65 -10.26 41.11 5.15
CA ARG A 65 -11.65 40.90 5.60
C ARG A 65 -11.93 41.71 6.87
N LYS A 66 -12.81 42.73 6.76
CA LYS A 66 -13.14 43.67 7.87
C LYS A 66 -13.64 42.95 9.14
N GLU A 67 -14.54 41.98 9.01
CA GLU A 67 -15.10 41.23 10.14
C GLU A 67 -14.04 40.39 10.87
N THR A 68 -13.11 39.76 10.14
CA THR A 68 -12.00 39.00 10.73
C THR A 68 -10.97 39.93 11.35
N ALA A 69 -10.69 41.08 10.72
CA ALA A 69 -9.76 42.07 11.23
C ALA A 69 -10.25 42.70 12.55
N ALA A 70 -11.56 42.91 12.72
CA ALA A 70 -12.13 43.39 13.98
C ALA A 70 -11.86 42.44 15.16
N LEU A 71 -11.68 41.14 14.91
CA LEU A 71 -11.31 40.18 15.96
C LEU A 71 -9.83 40.28 16.39
N LEU A 72 -9.00 41.08 15.71
CA LEU A 72 -7.65 41.37 16.16
C LEU A 72 -7.62 42.44 17.26
N ASP A 73 -8.69 43.22 17.39
CA ASP A 73 -8.71 44.39 18.27
C ASP A 73 -8.45 43.99 19.74
N GLY A 74 -7.38 44.58 20.27
CA GLY A 74 -6.89 44.37 21.64
C GLY A 74 -6.08 43.09 21.89
N LEU A 75 -5.89 42.21 20.90
CA LEU A 75 -4.89 41.14 21.00
C LEU A 75 -3.48 41.72 20.79
N THR A 76 -2.49 41.23 21.54
CA THR A 76 -1.13 41.74 21.36
C THR A 76 -0.49 41.10 20.13
N ILE A 77 0.00 41.90 19.18
CA ILE A 77 0.64 41.41 17.95
C ILE A 77 2.16 41.45 18.12
N LEU A 78 2.83 40.33 17.85
CA LEU A 78 4.29 40.26 17.82
C LEU A 78 4.81 40.97 16.55
N PRO A 79 5.79 41.88 16.65
CA PRO A 79 6.34 42.55 15.48
C PRO A 79 7.08 41.54 14.57
N PRO A 80 6.82 41.54 13.25
CA PRO A 80 7.46 40.61 12.32
C PRO A 80 8.93 40.97 12.06
N LYS A 81 9.77 39.94 11.87
CA LYS A 81 11.17 40.06 11.50
C LYS A 81 11.29 40.39 10.02
N ARG A 82 12.18 41.31 9.65
CA ARG A 82 12.38 41.74 8.25
C ARG A 82 13.58 41.01 7.66
N HIS A 83 13.35 40.23 6.60
CA HIS A 83 14.39 39.56 5.83
C HIS A 83 14.58 40.26 4.48
N SER A 84 15.82 40.52 4.08
CA SER A 84 16.15 41.05 2.75
C SER A 84 16.47 39.90 1.82
N HIS A 85 15.64 39.66 0.81
CA HIS A 85 15.86 38.61 -0.19
C HIS A 85 15.65 39.18 -1.60
N ARG A 86 16.69 39.08 -2.45
CA ARG A 86 16.68 39.56 -3.85
C ARG A 86 16.19 41.02 -4.00
N GLY A 87 16.57 41.91 -3.07
CA GLY A 87 16.20 43.33 -3.10
C GLY A 87 14.76 43.66 -2.65
N ARG A 88 13.96 42.66 -2.24
CA ARG A 88 12.65 42.87 -1.60
C ARG A 88 12.73 42.57 -0.10
N GLN A 89 12.06 43.39 0.71
CA GLN A 89 11.92 43.13 2.15
C GLN A 89 10.70 42.25 2.40
N ILE A 90 10.93 41.03 2.89
CA ILE A 90 9.91 40.06 3.28
C ILE A 90 9.73 40.16 4.80
N ARG A 91 8.48 40.18 5.26
CA ARG A 91 8.13 40.16 6.70
C ARG A 91 7.79 38.73 7.08
N GLU A 92 8.45 38.19 8.09
CA GLU A 92 8.27 36.80 8.56
C GLU A 92 8.08 36.78 10.08
N PHE A 93 7.54 35.68 10.61
CA PHE A 93 7.41 35.46 12.04
C PHE A 93 8.76 35.49 12.77
N ASP A 94 8.82 36.18 13.93
CA ASP A 94 10.00 36.20 14.79
C ASP A 94 9.90 35.16 15.92
N LEU A 95 10.35 33.94 15.64
CA LEU A 95 10.35 32.83 16.59
C LEU A 95 11.16 33.14 17.85
N ASP A 96 12.31 33.80 17.72
CA ASP A 96 13.19 34.11 18.85
C ASP A 96 12.50 35.08 19.83
N ALA A 97 11.79 36.08 19.29
CA ALA A 97 11.03 37.02 20.11
C ALA A 97 9.82 36.35 20.81
N ALA A 98 9.16 35.39 20.14
CA ALA A 98 8.07 34.62 20.75
C ALA A 98 8.57 33.75 21.91
N LEU A 99 9.68 33.04 21.72
CA LEU A 99 10.32 32.21 22.75
C LEU A 99 10.83 33.04 23.93
N ALA A 100 11.35 34.24 23.69
CA ALA A 100 11.80 35.15 24.75
C ALA A 100 10.61 35.69 25.57
N ARG A 101 9.47 35.95 24.93
CA ARG A 101 8.26 36.46 25.58
C ARG A 101 7.53 35.41 26.44
N ARG A 102 7.53 34.14 26.00
CA ARG A 102 6.79 33.02 26.63
C ARG A 102 5.32 33.34 26.93
N PRO A 103 4.49 33.64 25.91
CA PRO A 103 3.07 33.81 26.12
C PRO A 103 2.40 32.49 26.54
N ALA A 104 1.23 32.58 27.18
CA ALA A 104 0.45 31.38 27.49
C ALA A 104 -0.12 30.73 26.22
N LEU A 105 -0.57 31.54 25.26
CA LEU A 105 -1.09 31.09 23.97
C LEU A 105 -0.57 31.98 22.84
N ILE A 106 -0.10 31.37 21.75
CA ILE A 106 0.25 32.07 20.51
C ILE A 106 -0.59 31.60 19.32
N LEU A 107 -1.06 32.55 18.50
CA LEU A 107 -1.81 32.28 17.28
C LEU A 107 -0.88 32.26 16.07
N MET A 108 -0.86 31.14 15.37
CA MET A 108 0.01 30.85 14.23
C MET A 108 -0.83 30.36 13.05
N ASP A 109 -1.35 31.28 12.23
CA ASP A 109 -2.17 30.94 11.07
C ASP A 109 -1.34 30.27 9.95
N GLU A 110 -2.02 29.58 9.04
CA GLU A 110 -1.45 28.85 7.88
C GLU A 110 -0.33 27.86 8.24
N LEU A 111 -0.66 26.76 8.90
CA LEU A 111 0.29 25.72 9.34
C LEU A 111 1.26 25.22 8.25
N ALA A 112 0.78 25.16 7.00
CA ALA A 112 1.52 24.61 5.85
C ALA A 112 2.57 25.55 5.25
N HIS A 113 2.57 26.82 5.68
CA HIS A 113 3.37 27.88 5.09
C HIS A 113 4.88 27.57 5.06
N SER A 114 5.52 27.94 3.95
CA SER A 114 6.97 27.83 3.78
C SER A 114 7.66 29.13 4.19
N ASN A 115 8.49 29.07 5.23
CA ASN A 115 9.16 30.25 5.75
C ASN A 115 10.17 30.82 4.74
N ALA A 116 10.41 32.12 4.81
CA ALA A 116 11.38 32.80 3.95
C ALA A 116 12.80 32.16 4.01
N PRO A 117 13.55 32.11 2.89
CA PRO A 117 14.93 31.63 2.88
C PRO A 117 15.82 32.43 3.85
N GLY A 118 16.45 31.74 4.80
CA GLY A 118 17.25 32.35 5.88
C GLY A 118 16.55 32.41 7.24
N SER A 119 15.29 31.97 7.33
CA SER A 119 14.63 31.67 8.61
C SER A 119 15.22 30.42 9.27
N ARG A 120 15.05 30.29 10.59
CA ARG A 120 15.62 29.19 11.38
C ARG A 120 15.13 27.82 10.90
N HIS A 121 13.85 27.71 10.59
CA HIS A 121 13.26 26.51 9.99
C HIS A 121 12.66 26.82 8.62
N PRO A 122 12.70 25.86 7.68
CA PRO A 122 12.07 26.01 6.36
C PRO A 122 10.54 25.98 6.37
N LYS A 123 9.90 25.41 7.41
CA LYS A 123 8.44 25.25 7.48
C LYS A 123 7.88 25.76 8.81
N ARG A 124 6.70 26.40 8.76
CA ARG A 124 6.04 26.97 9.94
C ARG A 124 5.65 25.93 11.00
N TRP A 125 5.28 24.72 10.60
CA TRP A 125 4.98 23.64 11.55
C TRP A 125 6.19 23.27 12.43
N GLN A 126 7.42 23.50 11.96
CA GLN A 126 8.66 23.30 12.76
C GLN A 126 8.85 24.42 13.78
N ASP A 127 8.50 25.66 13.44
CA ASP A 127 8.49 26.76 14.41
C ASP A 127 7.46 26.50 15.52
N ILE A 128 6.29 25.96 15.15
CA ILE A 128 5.25 25.56 16.10
C ILE A 128 5.73 24.41 16.98
N GLU A 129 6.46 23.44 16.43
CA GLU A 129 7.05 22.37 17.23
C GLU A 129 7.99 22.91 18.32
N GLU A 130 8.89 23.85 17.97
CA GLU A 130 9.78 24.47 18.95
C GLU A 130 9.01 25.30 20.01
N LEU A 131 7.93 25.99 19.63
CA LEU A 131 7.06 26.69 20.57
C LEU A 131 6.39 25.74 21.57
N LEU A 132 5.89 24.59 21.09
CA LEU A 132 5.28 23.57 21.94
C LEU A 132 6.32 22.94 22.88
N GLU A 133 7.53 22.68 22.41
CA GLU A 133 8.64 22.18 23.25
C GLU A 133 9.04 23.18 24.34
N ALA A 134 8.89 24.49 24.08
CA ALA A 134 9.10 25.54 25.07
C ALA A 134 7.94 25.70 26.08
N GLY A 135 6.87 24.90 25.96
CA GLY A 135 5.72 24.93 26.85
C GLY A 135 4.65 25.97 26.50
N ILE A 136 4.67 26.53 25.29
CA ILE A 136 3.72 27.55 24.82
C ILE A 136 2.57 26.86 24.08
N ASP A 137 1.31 27.15 24.44
CA ASP A 137 0.17 26.62 23.69
C ASP A 137 0.05 27.31 22.33
N VAL A 138 -0.32 26.57 21.29
CA VAL A 138 -0.41 27.09 19.92
C VAL A 138 -1.77 26.80 19.30
N PHE A 139 -2.42 27.85 18.78
CA PHE A 139 -3.57 27.71 17.90
C PHE A 139 -3.15 27.95 16.46
N THR A 140 -3.53 27.05 15.55
CA THR A 140 -3.18 27.14 14.13
C THR A 140 -4.33 26.75 13.22
N THR A 141 -4.24 27.07 11.93
CA THR A 141 -5.23 26.65 10.94
C THR A 141 -4.59 25.89 9.78
N VAL A 142 -5.32 24.91 9.25
CA VAL A 142 -4.86 24.12 8.10
C VAL A 142 -6.05 23.65 7.27
N ASN A 143 -5.83 23.46 5.97
CA ASN A 143 -6.82 22.86 5.07
C ASN A 143 -6.47 21.41 4.74
N VAL A 144 -7.48 20.63 4.33
CA VAL A 144 -7.30 19.23 3.88
C VAL A 144 -6.29 19.09 2.76
N GLN A 145 -6.19 20.07 1.85
CA GLN A 145 -5.25 20.01 0.72
C GLN A 145 -3.77 20.11 1.10
N HIS A 146 -3.47 20.51 2.34
CA HIS A 146 -2.09 20.65 2.82
C HIS A 146 -1.62 19.42 3.57
N LEU A 147 -2.46 18.39 3.78
CA LEU A 147 -2.00 17.13 4.35
C LEU A 147 -1.27 16.33 3.28
N GLU A 148 -0.07 15.87 3.60
CA GLU A 148 0.83 15.19 2.66
C GLU A 148 0.20 13.94 2.05
N SER A 149 -0.42 13.08 2.87
CA SER A 149 -1.08 11.84 2.41
C SER A 149 -2.28 12.07 1.47
N LEU A 150 -2.89 13.25 1.50
CA LEU A 150 -4.08 13.59 0.73
C LEU A 150 -3.77 14.46 -0.50
N ASN A 151 -2.52 14.89 -0.68
CA ASN A 151 -2.14 15.83 -1.73
C ASN A 151 -2.47 15.30 -3.14
N ASP A 152 -2.09 14.05 -3.44
CA ASP A 152 -2.34 13.45 -4.76
C ASP A 152 -3.84 13.28 -5.05
N VAL A 153 -4.62 12.88 -4.03
CA VAL A 153 -6.08 12.71 -4.14
C VAL A 153 -6.73 14.08 -4.38
N VAL A 154 -6.33 15.09 -3.63
CA VAL A 154 -6.85 16.46 -3.78
C VAL A 154 -6.44 17.07 -5.11
N SER A 155 -5.22 16.82 -5.58
CA SER A 155 -4.76 17.25 -6.91
C SER A 155 -5.58 16.56 -8.02
N GLY A 156 -5.95 15.29 -7.86
CA GLY A 156 -6.82 14.58 -8.80
C GLY A 156 -8.24 15.15 -8.88
N VAL A 157 -8.76 15.67 -7.77
CA VAL A 157 -10.10 16.30 -7.70
C VAL A 157 -10.09 17.75 -8.19
N THR A 158 -9.11 18.53 -7.75
CA THR A 158 -9.08 19.99 -7.97
C THR A 158 -8.29 20.41 -9.21
N GLY A 159 -7.41 19.55 -9.72
CA GLY A 159 -6.50 19.85 -10.83
C GLY A 159 -5.32 20.75 -10.46
N ILE A 160 -5.17 21.11 -9.17
CA ILE A 160 -4.13 22.02 -8.67
C ILE A 160 -3.17 21.25 -7.77
N GLN A 161 -1.87 21.30 -8.08
CA GLN A 161 -0.83 20.75 -7.21
C GLN A 161 -0.47 21.72 -6.09
N VAL A 162 -0.55 21.24 -4.85
CA VAL A 162 -0.22 22.01 -3.65
C VAL A 162 1.23 21.73 -3.24
N ARG A 163 2.09 22.75 -3.29
CA ARG A 163 3.51 22.60 -2.92
C ARG A 163 3.77 22.74 -1.41
N GLU A 164 2.82 23.32 -0.70
CA GLU A 164 2.92 23.58 0.73
C GLU A 164 2.17 22.50 1.50
N THR A 165 2.91 21.60 2.14
CA THR A 165 2.37 20.44 2.87
C THR A 165 2.80 20.41 4.32
N VAL A 166 2.02 19.68 5.12
CA VAL A 166 2.23 19.34 6.52
C VAL A 166 2.27 17.81 6.65
N PRO A 167 3.26 17.23 7.34
CA PRO A 167 3.31 15.80 7.59
C PRO A 167 2.11 15.33 8.41
N ASP A 168 1.49 14.22 8.01
CA ASP A 168 0.38 13.59 8.74
C ASP A 168 0.69 13.32 10.23
N PRO A 169 1.88 12.82 10.63
CA PRO A 169 2.18 12.58 12.05
C PRO A 169 2.12 13.85 12.91
N PHE A 170 2.47 15.01 12.36
CA PHE A 170 2.38 16.28 13.07
C PHE A 170 0.92 16.69 13.30
N PHE A 171 0.07 16.52 12.28
CA PHE A 171 -1.37 16.74 12.40
C PHE A 171 -2.02 15.77 13.39
N ASP A 172 -1.59 14.50 13.39
CA ASP A 172 -2.10 13.46 14.28
C ASP A 172 -1.64 13.62 15.73
N ALA A 173 -0.47 14.24 15.95
CA ALA A 173 0.05 14.54 17.29
C ALA A 173 -0.63 15.74 17.99
N ALA A 174 -1.48 16.51 17.30
CA ALA A 174 -2.19 17.64 17.93
C ALA A 174 -3.05 17.18 19.13
N ASP A 175 -3.26 18.04 20.14
CA ASP A 175 -4.13 17.71 21.27
C ASP A 175 -5.61 17.78 20.88
N GLU A 176 -5.96 18.82 20.11
CA GLU A 176 -7.34 19.07 19.69
C GLU A 176 -7.39 19.49 18.22
N VAL A 177 -8.29 18.87 17.44
CA VAL A 177 -8.57 19.27 16.06
C VAL A 177 -10.04 19.64 15.97
N VAL A 178 -10.32 20.90 15.65
CA VAL A 178 -11.68 21.42 15.48
C VAL A 178 -11.98 21.50 14.00
N LEU A 179 -12.94 20.69 13.55
CA LEU A 179 -13.44 20.76 12.18
C LEU A 179 -14.35 21.99 12.02
N VAL A 180 -13.92 22.92 11.18
CA VAL A 180 -14.70 24.08 10.74
C VAL A 180 -15.29 23.75 9.36
N ASP A 181 -16.56 23.34 9.39
CA ASP A 181 -17.30 22.92 8.20
C ASP A 181 -18.33 23.96 7.78
N LEU A 182 -18.48 24.15 6.47
CA LEU A 182 -19.49 25.01 5.87
C LEU A 182 -20.05 24.31 4.61
N PRO A 183 -21.38 24.26 4.42
CA PRO A 183 -21.96 23.70 3.21
C PRO A 183 -21.40 24.33 1.94
N PRO A 184 -21.20 23.57 0.85
CA PRO A 184 -20.65 24.10 -0.41
C PRO A 184 -21.45 25.26 -1.00
N ASP A 185 -22.78 25.24 -0.87
CA ASP A 185 -23.65 26.30 -1.39
C ASP A 185 -23.45 27.61 -0.60
N ASP A 186 -23.36 27.53 0.72
CA ASP A 186 -23.07 28.68 1.61
C ASP A 186 -21.66 29.24 1.37
N LEU A 187 -20.67 28.37 1.13
CA LEU A 187 -19.31 28.79 0.82
C LEU A 187 -19.24 29.56 -0.50
N ARG A 188 -19.96 29.10 -1.53
CA ARG A 188 -20.09 29.82 -2.80
C ARG A 188 -20.82 31.14 -2.64
N GLN A 189 -21.88 31.17 -1.82
CA GLN A 189 -22.57 32.41 -1.50
C GLN A 189 -21.60 33.42 -0.84
N ARG A 190 -20.78 32.98 0.13
CA ARG A 190 -19.76 33.84 0.75
C ARG A 190 -18.69 34.31 -0.23
N LEU A 191 -18.32 33.50 -1.21
CA LEU A 191 -17.40 33.90 -2.28
C LEU A 191 -18.03 35.01 -3.14
N ASN A 192 -19.29 34.83 -3.57
CA ASN A 192 -20.05 35.82 -4.34
C ASN A 192 -20.27 37.14 -3.57
N GLU A 193 -20.40 37.06 -2.25
CA GLU A 193 -20.50 38.23 -1.36
C GLU A 193 -19.14 38.91 -1.09
N GLY A 194 -18.03 38.45 -1.69
CA GLY A 194 -16.69 39.01 -1.50
C GLY A 194 -16.07 38.73 -0.12
N LYS A 195 -16.62 37.78 0.64
CA LYS A 195 -16.18 37.45 2.01
C LYS A 195 -15.01 36.46 2.08
N VAL A 196 -14.56 35.93 0.94
CA VAL A 196 -13.48 34.93 0.86
C VAL A 196 -12.19 35.51 0.26
N TYR A 197 -12.24 36.30 -0.81
CA TYR A 197 -11.09 37.01 -1.39
C TYR A 197 -11.48 38.44 -1.78
N ILE A 198 -10.51 39.37 -1.73
CA ILE A 198 -10.68 40.72 -2.28
C ILE A 198 -10.33 40.65 -3.77
N ALA A 199 -11.21 41.18 -4.62
CA ALA A 199 -11.06 41.20 -6.08
C ALA A 199 -9.69 41.78 -6.47
N GLY A 200 -8.91 41.04 -7.28
CA GLY A 200 -7.68 41.61 -7.82
C GLY A 200 -6.67 40.69 -8.50
N GLN A 201 -6.49 39.40 -8.15
CA GLN A 201 -5.31 38.67 -8.67
C GLN A 201 -5.44 37.17 -9.03
N ALA A 202 -6.60 36.50 -9.00
CA ALA A 202 -6.68 35.10 -9.45
C ALA A 202 -8.10 34.57 -9.76
N GLU A 203 -8.99 35.34 -10.38
CA GLU A 203 -10.40 34.94 -10.57
C GLU A 203 -10.56 33.56 -11.26
N ARG A 204 -9.82 33.30 -12.34
CA ARG A 204 -9.99 32.08 -13.14
C ARG A 204 -9.52 30.78 -12.46
N ALA A 205 -8.44 30.83 -11.68
CA ALA A 205 -7.94 29.64 -10.96
C ALA A 205 -8.80 29.32 -9.73
N ILE A 206 -9.37 30.35 -9.11
CA ILE A 206 -10.28 30.26 -7.96
C ILE A 206 -11.62 29.66 -8.41
N GLU A 207 -12.18 30.07 -9.54
CA GLU A 207 -13.45 29.52 -10.04
C GLU A 207 -13.42 28.01 -10.29
N HIS A 208 -12.32 27.48 -10.80
CA HIS A 208 -12.14 26.03 -10.98
C HIS A 208 -12.03 25.29 -9.65
N PHE A 209 -11.37 25.87 -8.64
CA PHE A 209 -11.22 25.27 -7.32
C PHE A 209 -12.55 25.26 -6.54
N PHE A 210 -13.35 26.33 -6.61
CA PHE A 210 -14.61 26.48 -5.89
C PHE A 210 -15.85 25.90 -6.61
N ARG A 211 -15.65 24.99 -7.57
CA ARG A 211 -16.76 24.23 -8.18
C ARG A 211 -17.47 23.35 -7.15
N LYS A 212 -18.80 23.26 -7.24
CA LYS A 212 -19.63 22.50 -6.27
C LYS A 212 -19.14 21.05 -6.09
N GLY A 213 -18.77 20.35 -7.17
CA GLY A 213 -18.24 18.98 -7.10
C GLY A 213 -16.93 18.89 -6.30
N ASN A 214 -15.99 19.81 -6.57
CA ASN A 214 -14.70 19.86 -5.87
C ASN A 214 -14.90 20.14 -4.38
N LEU A 215 -15.78 21.08 -4.04
CA LEU A 215 -16.09 21.42 -2.65
C LEU A 215 -16.74 20.26 -1.89
N ILE A 216 -17.62 19.48 -2.53
CA ILE A 216 -18.20 18.27 -1.92
C ILE A 216 -17.11 17.24 -1.61
N ALA A 217 -16.22 16.98 -2.57
CA ALA A 217 -15.13 16.02 -2.40
C ALA A 217 -14.13 16.46 -1.32
N LEU A 218 -13.73 17.74 -1.29
CA LEU A 218 -12.85 18.26 -0.23
C LEU A 218 -13.50 18.19 1.15
N ARG A 219 -14.81 18.43 1.22
CA ARG A 219 -15.59 18.30 2.47
C ARG A 219 -15.65 16.86 2.95
N GLU A 220 -15.88 15.90 2.05
CA GLU A 220 -15.85 14.47 2.35
C GLU A 220 -14.49 14.05 2.90
N LEU A 221 -13.40 14.46 2.25
CA LEU A 221 -12.03 14.15 2.70
C LEU A 221 -11.75 14.73 4.08
N ALA A 222 -12.16 15.97 4.35
CA ALA A 222 -11.98 16.61 5.66
C ALA A 222 -12.78 15.90 6.77
N LEU A 223 -14.03 15.51 6.50
CA LEU A 223 -14.87 14.76 7.45
C LEU A 223 -14.27 13.38 7.73
N ARG A 224 -13.86 12.67 6.68
CA ARG A 224 -13.24 11.35 6.81
C ARG A 224 -11.95 11.39 7.61
N ARG A 225 -11.06 12.34 7.33
CA ARG A 225 -9.80 12.49 8.07
C ARG A 225 -10.04 12.80 9.55
N THR A 226 -11.05 13.62 9.85
CA THR A 226 -11.44 13.91 11.24
C THR A 226 -11.98 12.66 11.92
N ALA A 227 -12.77 11.84 11.23
CA ALA A 227 -13.30 10.59 11.75
C ALA A 227 -12.21 9.54 12.01
N ASP A 228 -11.25 9.38 11.08
CA ASP A 228 -10.12 8.46 11.23
C ASP A 228 -9.29 8.80 12.48
N ARG A 229 -9.04 10.09 12.71
CA ARG A 229 -8.34 10.56 13.92
C ARG A 229 -9.11 10.27 15.20
N VAL A 230 -10.43 10.48 15.22
CA VAL A 230 -11.27 10.16 16.38
C VAL A 230 -11.23 8.65 16.67
N ASP A 231 -11.21 7.83 15.62
CA ASP A 231 -11.03 6.38 15.74
C ASP A 231 -9.68 6.02 16.36
N ASP A 232 -8.59 6.68 15.97
CA ASP A 232 -7.24 6.44 16.52
C ASP A 232 -7.07 6.95 17.95
N GLN A 233 -7.62 8.12 18.30
CA GLN A 233 -7.68 8.60 19.68
C GLN A 233 -8.46 7.61 20.57
N MET A 234 -9.57 7.07 20.06
CA MET A 234 -10.28 6.02 20.78
C MET A 234 -9.44 4.74 20.92
N ARG A 235 -8.64 4.34 19.92
CA ARG A 235 -7.75 3.17 20.03
C ARG A 235 -6.63 3.38 21.05
N ALA A 236 -6.01 4.56 21.07
CA ALA A 236 -4.96 4.90 22.04
C ALA A 236 -5.51 4.94 23.47
N TRP A 237 -6.72 5.46 23.67
CA TRP A 237 -7.39 5.39 24.96
C TRP A 237 -7.72 3.94 25.36
N ARG A 238 -8.10 3.08 24.39
CA ARG A 238 -8.41 1.64 24.58
C ARG A 238 -7.19 0.75 24.91
N ALA A 239 -5.94 1.22 24.77
CA ALA A 239 -4.74 0.43 25.10
C ALA A 239 -4.58 0.15 26.62
N HIS A 240 -5.51 0.64 27.45
CA HIS A 240 -5.60 0.42 28.89
C HIS A 240 -6.48 -0.82 29.18
N PRO A 241 -5.92 -1.98 29.57
CA PRO A 241 -6.70 -3.18 29.84
C PRO A 241 -7.13 -3.18 31.30
N GLY A 242 -8.36 -2.73 31.56
CA GLY A 242 -9.02 -2.85 32.86
C GLY A 242 -10.51 -3.04 32.68
N GLU A 243 -10.96 -4.30 32.58
CA GLU A 243 -12.36 -4.73 32.66
C GLU A 243 -13.41 -3.94 31.86
N GLU A 244 -13.39 -3.93 30.51
CA GLU A 244 -14.47 -3.22 29.81
C GLU A 244 -15.18 -3.99 28.68
N LYS A 245 -16.51 -3.79 28.70
CA LYS A 245 -17.57 -4.36 27.86
C LYS A 245 -17.32 -4.03 26.38
N VAL A 246 -17.75 -4.92 25.50
CA VAL A 246 -17.78 -4.64 24.05
C VAL A 246 -18.73 -3.47 23.77
N TRP A 247 -18.23 -2.42 23.13
CA TRP A 247 -19.03 -1.25 22.75
C TRP A 247 -19.78 -1.53 21.44
N HIS A 248 -21.12 -1.44 21.47
CA HIS A 248 -22.04 -1.78 20.37
C HIS A 248 -22.01 -0.81 19.16
N THR A 249 -20.96 -0.01 18.96
CA THR A 249 -20.94 1.04 17.92
C THR A 249 -20.71 0.50 16.50
N ARG A 250 -20.25 -0.76 16.35
CA ARG A 250 -20.18 -1.46 15.05
C ARG A 250 -20.88 -2.81 15.17
N ASP A 251 -21.76 -3.13 14.22
CA ASP A 251 -22.48 -4.40 14.10
C ASP A 251 -21.59 -5.54 13.56
N ALA A 252 -20.37 -5.65 14.10
CA ALA A 252 -19.38 -6.65 13.70
C ALA A 252 -19.75 -8.05 14.19
N ILE A 253 -19.63 -9.04 13.31
CA ILE A 253 -20.18 -10.38 13.51
C ILE A 253 -19.07 -11.42 13.72
N LEU A 254 -19.24 -12.29 14.70
CA LEU A 254 -18.45 -13.50 14.89
C LEU A 254 -19.30 -14.74 14.61
N LEU A 255 -19.02 -15.43 13.51
CA LEU A 255 -19.58 -16.73 13.18
C LEU A 255 -18.79 -17.84 13.89
N CYS A 256 -19.46 -18.63 14.73
CA CYS A 256 -18.88 -19.84 15.32
C CYS A 256 -19.26 -21.09 14.50
N ILE A 257 -18.26 -21.70 13.87
CA ILE A 257 -18.41 -22.96 13.14
C ILE A 257 -18.16 -24.13 14.09
N GLY A 258 -19.16 -24.97 14.28
CA GLY A 258 -19.10 -26.16 15.13
C GLY A 258 -19.04 -27.47 14.34
N HIS A 259 -19.05 -28.59 15.07
CA HIS A 259 -19.01 -29.96 14.52
C HIS A 259 -20.39 -30.49 14.06
N ASN A 260 -21.42 -29.64 14.03
CA ASN A 260 -22.79 -30.03 13.67
C ASN A 260 -23.03 -29.92 12.17
N THR A 261 -23.96 -30.70 11.63
CA THR A 261 -24.38 -30.63 10.22
C THR A 261 -25.07 -29.29 9.93
N GLY A 262 -24.79 -28.67 8.77
CA GLY A 262 -25.42 -27.40 8.35
C GLY A 262 -24.52 -26.16 8.40
N SER A 263 -23.20 -26.30 8.55
CA SER A 263 -22.24 -25.18 8.59
C SER A 263 -22.30 -24.27 7.36
N GLU A 264 -22.61 -24.78 6.17
CA GLU A 264 -22.74 -23.96 4.96
C GLU A 264 -23.94 -23.01 5.00
N LYS A 265 -25.12 -23.48 5.47
CA LYS A 265 -26.31 -22.63 5.66
C LYS A 265 -26.03 -21.55 6.70
N LEU A 266 -25.29 -21.90 7.75
CA LEU A 266 -24.85 -20.97 8.78
C LEU A 266 -23.94 -19.88 8.21
N VAL A 267 -22.92 -20.26 7.43
CA VAL A 267 -22.00 -19.36 6.73
C VAL A 267 -22.76 -18.40 5.81
N ARG A 268 -23.64 -18.91 4.95
CA ARG A 268 -24.45 -18.07 4.04
C ARG A 268 -25.40 -17.13 4.78
N THR A 269 -25.87 -17.51 5.96
CA THR A 269 -26.75 -16.66 6.78
C THR A 269 -25.96 -15.55 7.46
N ALA A 270 -24.77 -15.86 7.98
CA ALA A 270 -23.86 -14.86 8.53
C ALA A 270 -23.37 -13.87 7.46
N ALA A 271 -23.00 -14.34 6.26
CA ALA A 271 -22.61 -13.48 5.14
C ALA A 271 -23.74 -12.50 4.73
N ARG A 272 -24.99 -12.99 4.65
CA ARG A 272 -26.16 -12.14 4.38
C ARG A 272 -26.41 -11.11 5.48
N LEU A 273 -26.19 -11.49 6.74
CA LEU A 273 -26.34 -10.58 7.88
C LEU A 273 -25.26 -9.49 7.87
N ALA A 274 -24.00 -9.88 7.63
CA ALA A 274 -22.86 -8.96 7.52
C ALA A 274 -23.05 -7.96 6.37
N SER A 275 -23.46 -8.44 5.19
CA SER A 275 -23.74 -7.60 4.03
C SER A 275 -24.87 -6.59 4.28
N ARG A 276 -25.95 -6.99 4.98
CA ARG A 276 -27.04 -6.07 5.33
C ARG A 276 -26.63 -5.00 6.34
N LEU A 277 -25.72 -5.34 7.25
CA LEU A 277 -25.24 -4.43 8.29
C LEU A 277 -24.01 -3.63 7.85
N GLY A 278 -23.52 -3.81 6.62
CA GLY A 278 -22.29 -3.17 6.13
C GLY A 278 -21.08 -3.42 7.03
N SER A 279 -21.05 -4.56 7.72
CA SER A 279 -20.13 -4.81 8.84
C SER A 279 -19.13 -5.92 8.54
N VAL A 280 -17.93 -5.78 9.08
CA VAL A 280 -16.91 -6.84 9.04
C VAL A 280 -17.39 -8.06 9.82
N TRP A 281 -17.02 -9.25 9.34
CA TRP A 281 -17.41 -10.49 9.97
C TRP A 281 -16.29 -11.51 9.93
N HIS A 282 -16.18 -12.27 11.02
CA HIS A 282 -15.15 -13.26 11.22
C HIS A 282 -15.79 -14.63 11.37
N ALA A 283 -15.14 -15.68 10.89
CA ALA A 283 -15.58 -17.06 11.08
C ALA A 283 -14.51 -17.86 11.81
N VAL A 284 -14.88 -18.42 12.98
CA VAL A 284 -13.95 -19.14 13.83
C VAL A 284 -14.36 -20.58 14.09
N TYR A 285 -13.35 -21.44 14.17
CA TYR A 285 -13.48 -22.80 14.68
C TYR A 285 -12.56 -22.95 15.89
N VAL A 286 -13.07 -23.51 16.99
CA VAL A 286 -12.27 -23.77 18.19
C VAL A 286 -11.88 -25.25 18.25
N GLU A 287 -10.58 -25.53 18.16
CA GLU A 287 -10.01 -26.84 18.39
C GLU A 287 -9.87 -27.12 19.90
N THR A 288 -10.76 -27.97 20.40
CA THR A 288 -10.63 -28.58 21.73
C THR A 288 -9.99 -29.96 21.67
N PRO A 289 -9.43 -30.47 22.79
CA PRO A 289 -8.87 -31.83 22.86
C PRO A 289 -9.84 -32.95 22.45
N THR A 290 -11.13 -32.73 22.65
CA THR A 290 -12.20 -33.64 22.23
C THR A 290 -12.49 -33.54 20.75
N LEU A 291 -12.46 -32.33 20.18
CA LEU A 291 -12.71 -32.08 18.76
C LEU A 291 -11.53 -32.47 17.86
N HIS A 292 -10.30 -32.48 18.40
CA HIS A 292 -9.14 -33.01 17.67
C HIS A 292 -9.24 -34.53 17.36
N ARG A 293 -10.15 -35.25 18.03
CA ARG A 293 -10.41 -36.69 17.79
C ARG A 293 -11.55 -36.96 16.79
N LEU A 294 -12.10 -35.91 16.15
CA LEU A 294 -13.20 -36.09 15.21
C LEU A 294 -12.79 -36.92 13.98
N PRO A 295 -13.71 -37.71 13.41
CA PRO A 295 -13.50 -38.38 12.14
C PRO A 295 -13.11 -37.41 11.02
N GLU A 296 -12.25 -37.83 10.10
CA GLU A 296 -11.72 -37.00 9.01
C GLU A 296 -12.81 -36.31 8.19
N LYS A 297 -13.94 -37.00 7.93
CA LYS A 297 -15.08 -36.43 7.19
C LYS A 297 -15.70 -35.20 7.87
N GLN A 298 -15.81 -35.23 9.20
CA GLN A 298 -16.34 -34.09 9.96
C GLN A 298 -15.34 -32.93 10.02
N ARG A 299 -14.04 -33.23 10.11
CA ARG A 299 -12.99 -32.21 10.06
C ARG A 299 -12.94 -31.51 8.71
N ARG A 300 -13.06 -32.26 7.60
CA ARG A 300 -13.15 -31.70 6.25
C ARG A 300 -14.35 -30.78 6.09
N ALA A 301 -15.52 -31.15 6.61
CA ALA A 301 -16.72 -30.31 6.55
C ALA A 301 -16.59 -28.98 7.31
N ILE A 302 -15.85 -28.95 8.43
CA ILE A 302 -15.58 -27.71 9.18
C ILE A 302 -14.67 -26.79 8.36
N LEU A 303 -13.63 -27.35 7.74
CA LEU A 303 -12.67 -26.60 6.94
C LEU A 303 -13.25 -26.10 5.63
N SER A 304 -14.09 -26.89 4.97
CA SER A 304 -14.83 -26.43 3.79
C SER A 304 -15.76 -25.29 4.14
N ALA A 305 -16.40 -25.31 5.32
CA ALA A 305 -17.22 -24.21 5.79
C ALA A 305 -16.40 -22.94 6.13
N LEU A 306 -15.20 -23.08 6.72
CA LEU A 306 -14.28 -21.94 6.90
C LEU A 306 -13.83 -21.37 5.55
N ARG A 307 -13.45 -22.22 4.60
CA ARG A 307 -13.07 -21.79 3.25
C ARG A 307 -14.21 -21.06 2.55
N LEU A 308 -15.43 -21.59 2.62
CA LEU A 308 -16.63 -20.92 2.10
C LEU A 308 -16.86 -19.55 2.77
N ALA A 309 -16.61 -19.43 4.07
CA ALA A 309 -16.72 -18.14 4.76
C ALA A 309 -15.69 -17.14 4.23
N GLN A 310 -14.45 -17.59 4.01
CA GLN A 310 -13.38 -16.76 3.43
C GLN A 310 -13.72 -16.31 2.00
N GLU A 311 -14.24 -17.21 1.16
CA GLU A 311 -14.69 -16.88 -0.21
C GLU A 311 -15.84 -15.85 -0.21
N LEU A 312 -16.65 -15.81 0.85
CA LEU A 312 -17.72 -14.83 1.06
C LEU A 312 -17.26 -13.58 1.82
N GLY A 313 -15.95 -13.39 2.00
CA GLY A 313 -15.36 -12.18 2.58
C GLY A 313 -15.25 -12.17 4.11
N ALA A 314 -15.31 -13.32 4.78
CA ALA A 314 -15.02 -13.41 6.21
C ALA A 314 -13.52 -13.50 6.50
N GLU A 315 -13.06 -12.86 7.58
CA GLU A 315 -11.77 -13.22 8.19
C GLU A 315 -11.90 -14.54 8.94
N THR A 316 -11.02 -15.51 8.67
CA THR A 316 -11.16 -16.85 9.26
C THR A 316 -10.03 -17.18 10.24
N ALA A 317 -10.38 -17.79 11.38
CA ALA A 317 -9.39 -18.22 12.36
C ALA A 317 -9.70 -19.59 12.95
N THR A 318 -8.65 -20.34 13.26
CA THR A 318 -8.75 -21.59 14.04
C THR A 318 -8.12 -21.35 15.40
N LEU A 319 -8.96 -21.29 16.43
CA LEU A 319 -8.56 -21.07 17.81
C LEU A 319 -8.25 -22.40 18.47
N SER A 320 -7.35 -22.42 19.46
CA SER A 320 -7.07 -23.64 20.21
C SER A 320 -7.12 -23.35 21.69
N ASP A 321 -8.10 -23.93 22.37
CA ASP A 321 -8.34 -23.73 23.79
C ASP A 321 -9.06 -24.96 24.37
N PRO A 322 -8.79 -25.37 25.61
CA PRO A 322 -9.55 -26.44 26.26
C PRO A 322 -11.05 -26.13 26.43
N ALA A 323 -11.46 -24.86 26.44
CA ALA A 323 -12.86 -24.46 26.58
C ALA A 323 -13.32 -23.55 25.42
N GLU A 324 -14.30 -24.01 24.63
CA GLU A 324 -14.81 -23.33 23.44
C GLU A 324 -15.31 -21.92 23.74
N GLU A 325 -16.14 -21.78 24.78
CA GLU A 325 -16.72 -20.49 25.15
C GLU A 325 -15.66 -19.46 25.58
N LYS A 326 -14.54 -19.89 26.18
CA LYS A 326 -13.47 -18.96 26.58
C LYS A 326 -12.74 -18.42 25.36
N ALA A 327 -12.44 -19.28 24.40
CA ALA A 327 -11.78 -18.89 23.17
C ALA A 327 -12.62 -17.92 22.35
N VAL A 328 -13.92 -18.21 22.22
CA VAL A 328 -14.85 -17.36 21.46
C VAL A 328 -15.02 -16.00 22.12
N VAL A 329 -15.19 -15.93 23.45
CA VAL A 329 -15.31 -14.64 24.16
C VAL A 329 -14.02 -13.84 24.08
N ARG A 330 -12.86 -14.48 24.26
CA ARG A 330 -11.56 -13.82 24.11
C ARG A 330 -11.41 -13.23 22.71
N TYR A 331 -11.66 -14.03 21.68
CA TYR A 331 -11.54 -13.60 20.29
C TYR A 331 -12.56 -12.49 19.95
N ALA A 332 -13.80 -12.61 20.43
CA ALA A 332 -14.83 -11.58 20.23
C ALA A 332 -14.41 -10.25 20.86
N ARG A 333 -13.78 -10.25 22.04
CA ARG A 333 -13.30 -9.03 22.70
C ARG A 333 -12.04 -8.46 22.03
N GLU A 334 -11.09 -9.31 21.67
CA GLU A 334 -9.86 -8.91 20.95
C GLU A 334 -10.16 -8.25 19.60
N HIS A 335 -11.18 -8.75 18.88
CA HIS A 335 -11.57 -8.24 17.56
C HIS A 335 -12.83 -7.36 17.59
N ASN A 336 -13.33 -6.99 18.78
CA ASN A 336 -14.52 -6.14 18.99
C ASN A 336 -15.77 -6.59 18.20
N LEU A 337 -16.07 -7.89 18.23
CA LEU A 337 -17.18 -8.52 17.54
C LEU A 337 -18.38 -8.64 18.49
N GLY A 338 -19.32 -7.69 18.38
CA GLY A 338 -20.46 -7.57 19.29
C GLY A 338 -21.56 -8.63 19.10
N LYS A 339 -21.66 -9.25 17.92
CA LYS A 339 -22.72 -10.21 17.58
C LYS A 339 -22.15 -11.59 17.28
N ILE A 340 -22.50 -12.60 18.07
CA ILE A 340 -22.07 -13.98 17.87
C ILE A 340 -23.17 -14.77 17.16
N VAL A 341 -22.88 -15.26 15.95
CA VAL A 341 -23.77 -16.11 15.14
C VAL A 341 -23.39 -17.57 15.33
N MET A 342 -24.37 -18.40 15.69
CA MET A 342 -24.17 -19.84 15.91
C MET A 342 -25.38 -20.67 15.51
N GLY A 343 -25.16 -21.95 15.20
CA GLY A 343 -26.22 -22.87 14.82
C GLY A 343 -27.00 -23.43 16.01
N ARG A 344 -28.32 -23.56 15.86
CA ARG A 344 -29.19 -24.22 16.86
C ARG A 344 -28.88 -25.72 16.91
N PRO A 345 -28.54 -26.31 18.07
CA PRO A 345 -28.34 -27.75 18.18
C PRO A 345 -29.67 -28.51 18.01
N ALA A 346 -29.63 -29.65 17.31
CA ALA A 346 -30.81 -30.45 16.95
C ALA A 346 -31.37 -31.37 18.07
N SER A 347 -30.69 -31.49 19.22
CA SER A 347 -31.03 -32.47 20.26
C SER A 347 -31.20 -31.82 21.64
N ARG A 348 -32.44 -31.81 22.14
CA ARG A 348 -32.78 -31.50 23.53
C ARG A 348 -32.97 -32.82 24.28
N ARG A 349 -31.88 -33.47 24.70
CA ARG A 349 -31.98 -34.55 25.71
C ARG A 349 -32.09 -33.89 27.09
N TRP A 350 -33.21 -34.11 27.78
CA TRP A 350 -33.54 -33.44 29.04
C TRP A 350 -32.55 -33.65 30.20
N TRP A 351 -31.58 -34.57 30.06
CA TRP A 351 -30.59 -34.92 31.08
C TRP A 351 -29.13 -34.53 30.73
N ARG A 352 -28.88 -33.74 29.66
CA ARG A 352 -27.51 -33.31 29.30
C ARG A 352 -27.27 -31.81 29.51
N ARG A 353 -26.10 -31.54 30.11
CA ARG A 353 -25.39 -30.28 30.38
C ARG A 353 -25.70 -29.12 29.43
N ASP A 354 -25.74 -27.91 30.02
CA ASP A 354 -25.82 -26.58 29.43
C ASP A 354 -25.30 -26.49 27.98
N ALA A 355 -26.13 -26.00 27.06
CA ALA A 355 -25.74 -25.85 25.66
C ALA A 355 -24.60 -24.83 25.52
N PHE A 356 -23.85 -24.88 24.41
CA PHE A 356 -22.77 -23.92 24.13
C PHE A 356 -23.27 -22.46 24.23
N ALA A 357 -24.45 -22.16 23.70
CA ALA A 357 -25.12 -20.87 23.83
C ALA A 357 -25.37 -20.48 25.30
N ASP A 358 -25.82 -21.40 26.15
CA ASP A 358 -26.09 -21.13 27.58
C ASP A 358 -24.79 -20.89 28.38
N ARG A 359 -23.69 -21.57 28.01
CA ARG A 359 -22.37 -21.32 28.58
C ARG A 359 -21.79 -19.98 28.14
N LEU A 360 -22.00 -19.61 26.88
CA LEU A 360 -21.58 -18.33 26.33
C LEU A 360 -22.36 -17.17 26.96
N ALA A 361 -23.69 -17.29 27.08
CA ALA A 361 -24.58 -16.29 27.68
C ALA A 361 -24.22 -15.96 29.13
N ARG A 362 -23.87 -16.97 29.94
CA ARG A 362 -23.44 -16.74 31.32
C ARG A 362 -22.09 -16.04 31.43
N ARG A 363 -21.22 -16.21 30.42
CA ARG A 363 -19.83 -15.76 30.47
C ARG A 363 -19.61 -14.41 29.80
N ALA A 364 -20.44 -14.07 28.83
CA ALA A 364 -20.44 -12.79 28.13
C ALA A 364 -21.90 -12.30 27.95
N PRO A 365 -22.54 -11.79 29.02
CA PRO A 365 -23.88 -11.20 28.93
C PRO A 365 -23.89 -9.89 28.12
N ASP A 366 -22.71 -9.32 27.86
CA ASP A 366 -22.46 -8.13 27.05
C ASP A 366 -22.47 -8.39 25.52
N LEU A 367 -22.51 -9.65 25.07
CA LEU A 367 -22.47 -10.00 23.65
C LEU A 367 -23.84 -10.48 23.14
N ASP A 368 -24.26 -9.93 21.99
CA ASP A 368 -25.49 -10.33 21.31
C ASP A 368 -25.35 -11.73 20.73
N GLN A 369 -26.38 -12.57 20.88
CA GLN A 369 -26.38 -13.94 20.35
C GLN A 369 -27.44 -14.14 19.28
N VAL A 370 -27.01 -14.55 18.09
CA VAL A 370 -27.88 -14.87 16.95
C VAL A 370 -27.85 -16.38 16.71
N ILE A 371 -28.95 -17.05 17.07
CA ILE A 371 -29.07 -18.50 16.93
C ILE A 371 -29.86 -18.83 15.66
N VAL A 372 -29.17 -19.38 14.66
CA VAL A 372 -29.74 -19.74 13.36
C VAL A 372 -30.31 -21.17 13.39
N ALA A 373 -31.56 -21.33 12.94
CA ALA A 373 -32.17 -22.65 12.79
C ALA A 373 -31.55 -23.40 11.59
N LEU A 374 -31.00 -24.58 11.87
CA LEU A 374 -30.51 -25.50 10.85
C LEU A 374 -31.68 -26.42 10.49
N GLU A 375 -32.45 -26.06 9.46
CA GLU A 375 -33.48 -26.95 8.90
C GLU A 375 -32.80 -28.09 8.13
N GLU A 376 -32.38 -29.11 8.84
CA GLU A 376 -32.18 -30.45 8.33
C GLU A 376 -32.26 -31.38 9.55
N PRO A 377 -33.22 -32.32 9.62
CA PRO A 377 -33.10 -33.39 10.60
C PRO A 377 -31.75 -34.07 10.33
N PRO A 378 -30.94 -34.37 11.36
CA PRO A 378 -29.64 -34.97 11.16
C PRO A 378 -29.85 -36.21 10.29
N ALA A 379 -29.30 -36.21 9.08
CA ALA A 379 -29.27 -37.40 8.24
C ALA A 379 -28.78 -38.51 9.16
N ARG A 380 -29.65 -39.51 9.42
CA ARG A 380 -29.35 -40.67 10.27
C ARG A 380 -27.92 -41.05 9.97
N ALA A 381 -27.04 -40.91 10.96
CA ALA A 381 -25.61 -41.08 10.81
C ALA A 381 -25.34 -42.33 9.97
N LEU A 382 -25.03 -42.13 8.68
CA LEU A 382 -24.55 -43.20 7.83
C LEU A 382 -23.31 -43.72 8.56
N ALA A 383 -23.39 -45.01 8.88
CA ALA A 383 -22.53 -45.78 9.74
C ALA A 383 -21.14 -45.19 9.94
N GLN A 384 -20.76 -45.08 11.22
CA GLN A 384 -19.37 -44.99 11.66
C GLN A 384 -18.54 -45.98 10.82
N THR A 385 -17.74 -45.49 9.87
CA THR A 385 -16.73 -46.34 9.24
C THR A 385 -15.70 -46.67 10.33
N PRO A 386 -15.52 -47.94 10.70
CA PRO A 386 -14.59 -48.30 11.77
C PRO A 386 -13.18 -47.86 11.38
N ASP A 387 -12.49 -47.26 12.35
CA ASP A 387 -11.08 -46.89 12.27
C ASP A 387 -10.24 -48.16 12.02
N ASN A 388 -9.74 -48.32 10.78
CA ASN A 388 -9.07 -49.53 10.27
C ASN A 388 -7.66 -49.77 10.86
N ARG A 389 -7.28 -49.09 11.94
CA ARG A 389 -6.05 -49.42 12.67
C ARG A 389 -6.23 -50.79 13.33
N PRO A 390 -5.33 -51.77 13.11
CA PRO A 390 -5.49 -53.09 13.72
C PRO A 390 -5.61 -52.96 15.23
N PHE A 391 -6.65 -53.55 15.81
CA PHE A 391 -6.97 -53.49 17.24
C PHE A 391 -5.74 -53.83 18.11
N LYS A 392 -4.85 -54.68 17.62
CA LYS A 392 -3.58 -55.06 18.24
C LYS A 392 -2.62 -53.89 18.49
N GLU A 393 -2.52 -52.88 17.62
CA GLU A 393 -1.57 -51.76 17.78
C GLU A 393 -2.04 -50.70 18.79
N LYS A 394 -3.35 -50.42 18.84
CA LYS A 394 -3.93 -49.47 19.82
C LYS A 394 -3.78 -49.96 21.26
N TRP A 395 -3.91 -51.27 21.47
CA TRP A 395 -3.91 -51.86 22.81
C TRP A 395 -2.53 -52.35 23.25
N ARG A 396 -1.55 -52.51 22.35
CA ARG A 396 -0.20 -53.01 22.71
C ARG A 396 0.48 -52.18 23.80
N GLY A 397 0.46 -50.85 23.65
CA GLY A 397 1.04 -49.94 24.65
C GLY A 397 0.27 -49.90 25.96
N GLN A 398 -1.05 -50.11 25.93
CA GLN A 398 -1.87 -50.17 27.14
C GLN A 398 -1.69 -51.49 27.89
N ILE A 399 -1.59 -52.61 27.17
CA ILE A 399 -1.34 -53.94 27.74
C ILE A 399 0.07 -54.01 28.35
N GLN A 400 1.08 -53.47 27.68
CA GLN A 400 2.43 -53.35 28.24
C GLN A 400 2.43 -52.50 29.52
N GLY A 401 1.71 -51.39 29.53
CA GLY A 401 1.55 -50.56 30.73
C GLY A 401 0.88 -51.30 31.89
N CYS A 402 -0.17 -52.09 31.61
CA CYS A 402 -0.83 -52.90 32.63
C CYS A 402 0.07 -54.03 33.17
N LEU A 403 0.88 -54.68 32.33
CA LEU A 403 1.82 -55.71 32.78
C LEU A 403 2.93 -55.12 33.66
N VAL A 404 3.47 -53.97 33.28
CA VAL A 404 4.46 -53.25 34.10
C VAL A 404 3.85 -52.76 35.42
N ALA A 405 2.58 -52.34 35.39
CA ALA A 405 1.85 -52.00 36.60
C ALA A 405 1.76 -53.19 37.55
N VAL A 406 1.31 -54.36 37.08
CA VAL A 406 1.25 -55.59 37.87
C VAL A 406 2.62 -55.95 38.46
N ALA A 407 3.68 -55.88 37.65
CA ALA A 407 5.04 -56.20 38.10
C ALA A 407 5.54 -55.22 39.18
N LEU A 408 5.31 -53.92 39.02
CA LEU A 408 5.71 -52.92 40.01
C LEU A 408 4.90 -53.04 41.32
N CYS A 409 3.60 -53.37 41.22
CA CYS A 409 2.75 -53.65 42.38
C CYS A 409 3.22 -54.90 43.13
N ALA A 410 3.65 -55.95 42.41
CA ALA A 410 4.21 -57.16 43.01
C ALA A 410 5.56 -56.90 43.70
N ILE A 411 6.45 -56.13 43.07
CA ILE A 411 7.76 -55.77 43.64
C ILE A 411 7.58 -54.91 44.89
N THR A 412 6.71 -53.90 44.85
CA THR A 412 6.43 -53.04 46.02
C THR A 412 5.84 -53.85 47.17
N THR A 413 4.94 -54.79 46.89
CA THR A 413 4.38 -55.72 47.90
C THR A 413 5.44 -56.63 48.50
N LEU A 414 6.36 -57.16 47.69
CA LEU A 414 7.43 -58.05 48.15
C LEU A 414 8.47 -57.31 49.02
N ILE A 415 8.86 -56.10 48.62
CA ILE A 415 9.74 -55.23 49.42
C ILE A 415 9.05 -54.87 50.75
N ALA A 416 7.77 -54.51 50.69
CA ALA A 416 6.98 -54.20 51.88
C ALA A 416 6.88 -55.36 52.87
N MET A 417 6.67 -56.58 52.35
CA MET A 417 6.55 -57.79 53.18
C MET A 417 7.88 -58.27 53.76
N GLN A 418 9.01 -57.96 53.13
CA GLN A 418 10.33 -58.44 53.57
C GLN A 418 11.08 -57.42 54.45
N TRP A 419 10.89 -56.11 54.23
CA TRP A 419 11.70 -55.05 54.88
C TRP A 419 10.88 -54.07 55.74
N LEU A 420 9.56 -53.96 55.53
CA LEU A 420 8.72 -52.92 56.15
C LEU A 420 7.65 -53.47 57.11
N VAL A 421 7.75 -54.73 57.56
CA VAL A 421 6.78 -55.37 58.49
C VAL A 421 6.67 -54.65 59.84
N THR A 422 7.69 -53.88 60.22
CA THR A 422 7.74 -53.09 61.46
C THR A 422 7.18 -51.67 61.33
N PHE A 423 6.84 -51.23 60.12
CA PHE A 423 6.36 -49.87 59.87
C PHE A 423 4.83 -49.78 59.94
N ASP A 424 4.33 -48.61 60.32
CA ASP A 424 2.91 -48.31 60.37
C ASP A 424 2.25 -48.43 58.98
N ALA A 425 0.99 -48.87 58.97
CA ALA A 425 0.17 -49.08 57.78
C ALA A 425 0.08 -47.82 56.90
N ALA A 426 0.14 -46.63 57.50
CA ALA A 426 0.14 -45.36 56.78
C ALA A 426 1.35 -45.18 55.84
N ASN A 427 2.55 -45.60 56.25
CA ASN A 427 3.77 -45.46 55.45
C ASN A 427 3.76 -46.41 54.24
N LEU A 428 3.18 -47.60 54.41
CA LEU A 428 3.00 -48.58 53.34
C LEU A 428 2.07 -48.04 52.25
N VAL A 429 0.97 -47.38 52.63
CA VAL A 429 0.04 -46.74 51.69
C VAL A 429 0.74 -45.67 50.84
N MET A 430 1.64 -44.87 51.44
CA MET A 430 2.40 -43.86 50.69
C MET A 430 3.32 -44.48 49.64
N LEU A 431 3.94 -45.63 49.93
CA LEU A 431 4.78 -46.35 48.97
C LEU A 431 3.97 -46.89 47.78
N TYR A 432 2.78 -47.44 48.05
CA TYR A 432 1.86 -47.88 47.00
C TYR A 432 1.37 -46.71 46.13
N LEU A 433 1.07 -45.57 46.73
CA LEU A 433 0.72 -44.35 46.01
C LEU A 433 1.88 -43.88 45.11
N LEU A 434 3.13 -43.92 45.59
CA LEU A 434 4.30 -43.57 44.80
C LEU A 434 4.43 -44.46 43.54
N GLY A 435 4.19 -45.76 43.68
CA GLY A 435 4.16 -46.69 42.55
C GLY A 435 3.09 -46.32 41.50
N VAL A 436 1.89 -45.94 41.95
CA VAL A 436 0.81 -45.46 41.07
C VAL A 436 1.22 -44.18 40.34
N VAL A 437 1.95 -43.26 40.99
CA VAL A 437 2.46 -42.03 40.35
C VAL A 437 3.45 -42.37 39.23
N VAL A 438 4.39 -43.26 39.47
CA VAL A 438 5.39 -43.67 38.47
C VAL A 438 4.70 -44.29 37.24
N ILE A 439 3.70 -45.16 37.45
CA ILE A 439 2.94 -45.78 36.37
C ILE A 439 2.11 -44.73 35.62
N ALA A 440 1.51 -43.77 36.32
CA ALA A 440 0.78 -42.67 35.69
C ALA A 440 1.72 -41.84 34.78
N LEU A 441 2.92 -41.51 35.26
CA LEU A 441 3.94 -40.76 34.52
C LEU A 441 4.44 -41.49 33.28
N LEU A 442 4.67 -42.81 33.38
CA LEU A 442 5.25 -43.61 32.29
C LEU A 442 4.22 -44.14 31.30
N TYR A 443 3.04 -44.58 31.74
CA TYR A 443 2.07 -45.31 30.91
C TYR A 443 0.65 -44.70 30.85
N GLY A 444 0.37 -43.66 31.65
CA GLY A 444 -0.86 -42.87 31.55
C GLY A 444 -2.04 -43.40 32.37
N ARG A 445 -3.24 -42.87 32.10
CA ARG A 445 -4.43 -43.01 32.96
C ARG A 445 -4.89 -44.45 33.17
N TRP A 446 -5.05 -45.22 32.09
CA TRP A 446 -5.64 -46.57 32.18
C TRP A 446 -4.77 -47.54 32.98
N PRO A 447 -3.45 -47.64 32.73
CA PRO A 447 -2.55 -48.45 33.56
C PRO A 447 -2.46 -47.99 35.02
N SER A 448 -2.54 -46.69 35.29
CA SER A 448 -2.55 -46.14 36.66
C SER A 448 -3.81 -46.51 37.45
N VAL A 449 -4.98 -46.53 36.80
CA VAL A 449 -6.23 -47.02 37.42
C VAL A 449 -6.12 -48.50 37.76
N VAL A 450 -5.61 -49.31 36.83
CA VAL A 450 -5.38 -50.74 37.07
C VAL A 450 -4.39 -50.96 38.23
N ALA A 451 -3.28 -50.21 38.25
CA ALA A 451 -2.31 -50.24 39.34
C ALA A 451 -2.93 -49.88 40.69
N THR A 452 -3.82 -48.89 40.73
CA THR A 452 -4.48 -48.44 41.97
C THR A 452 -5.40 -49.53 42.51
N VAL A 453 -6.20 -50.17 41.65
CA VAL A 453 -7.09 -51.27 42.05
C VAL A 453 -6.29 -52.48 42.54
N ILE A 454 -5.20 -52.83 41.84
CA ILE A 454 -4.31 -53.92 42.26
C ILE A 454 -3.65 -53.59 43.61
N ASN A 455 -3.18 -52.36 43.81
CA ASN A 455 -2.58 -51.93 45.07
C ASN A 455 -3.56 -51.95 46.24
N VAL A 456 -4.84 -51.56 46.03
CA VAL A 456 -5.88 -51.70 47.07
C VAL A 456 -6.06 -53.17 47.43
N ALA A 457 -6.19 -54.04 46.43
CA ALA A 457 -6.39 -55.47 46.65
C ALA A 457 -5.17 -56.14 47.31
N SER A 458 -3.95 -55.79 46.90
CA SER A 458 -2.71 -56.27 47.50
C SER A 458 -2.54 -55.77 48.94
N PHE A 459 -2.90 -54.52 49.22
CA PHE A 459 -2.82 -54.00 50.59
C PHE A 459 -3.78 -54.74 51.53
N ASP A 460 -5.03 -54.97 51.10
CA ASP A 460 -6.05 -55.69 51.87
C ASP A 460 -5.64 -57.13 52.16
N LEU A 461 -5.18 -57.85 51.13
CA LEU A 461 -4.83 -59.28 51.24
C LEU A 461 -3.61 -59.55 52.16
N PHE A 462 -2.59 -58.69 52.12
CA PHE A 462 -1.30 -58.98 52.75
C PHE A 462 -1.06 -58.25 54.08
N PHE A 463 -1.63 -57.06 54.29
CA PHE A 463 -1.29 -56.20 55.44
C PHE A 463 -2.42 -56.00 56.46
N ILE A 464 -3.68 -56.19 56.07
CA ILE A 464 -4.83 -56.08 56.98
C ILE A 464 -5.14 -57.45 57.60
N ALA A 465 -5.44 -57.47 58.91
CA ALA A 465 -5.82 -58.69 59.62
C ALA A 465 -7.33 -58.94 59.51
N PRO A 466 -7.82 -60.17 59.26
CA PRO A 466 -7.07 -61.41 59.06
C PRO A 466 -6.45 -61.55 57.65
N ARG A 467 -5.13 -61.80 57.61
CA ARG A 467 -4.34 -61.90 56.38
C ARG A 467 -4.85 -63.05 55.50
N GLY A 468 -4.92 -62.83 54.19
CA GLY A 468 -5.35 -63.83 53.21
C GLY A 468 -6.87 -63.90 52.97
N THR A 469 -7.65 -62.97 53.52
CA THR A 469 -9.09 -62.85 53.26
C THR A 469 -9.47 -61.43 52.84
N LEU A 470 -10.33 -61.28 51.83
CA LEU A 470 -10.91 -59.99 51.40
C LEU A 470 -12.07 -59.61 52.34
N ALA A 471 -11.78 -59.45 53.63
CA ALA A 471 -12.79 -59.20 54.67
C ALA A 471 -12.65 -57.77 55.22
N VAL A 472 -13.27 -56.81 54.52
CA VAL A 472 -13.33 -55.39 54.93
C VAL A 472 -14.22 -55.26 56.17
N SER A 473 -13.62 -55.44 57.34
CA SER A 473 -14.33 -55.48 58.63
C SER A 473 -14.16 -54.18 59.44
N ASP A 474 -13.27 -53.28 59.01
CA ASP A 474 -13.01 -52.00 59.69
C ASP A 474 -13.22 -50.80 58.75
N VAL A 475 -14.04 -49.86 59.21
CA VAL A 475 -14.42 -48.62 58.50
C VAL A 475 -13.20 -47.72 58.25
N GLN A 476 -12.16 -47.81 59.10
CA GLN A 476 -10.93 -47.02 58.96
C GLN A 476 -10.15 -47.35 57.68
N TYR A 477 -10.11 -48.62 57.27
CA TYR A 477 -9.44 -49.02 56.03
C TYR A 477 -10.28 -48.70 54.78
N LEU A 478 -11.61 -48.73 54.89
CA LEU A 478 -12.51 -48.33 53.80
C LEU A 478 -12.30 -46.85 53.41
N LEU A 479 -12.07 -45.97 54.40
CA LEU A 479 -11.70 -44.57 54.16
C LEU A 479 -10.34 -44.48 53.44
N THR A 480 -9.34 -45.27 53.87
CA THR A 480 -8.00 -45.29 53.28
C THR A 480 -8.02 -45.75 51.82
N PHE A 481 -8.81 -46.77 51.50
CA PHE A 481 -9.00 -47.24 50.12
C PHE A 481 -9.69 -46.21 49.23
N ALA A 482 -10.73 -45.54 49.75
CA ALA A 482 -11.43 -44.48 49.03
C ALA A 482 -10.48 -43.30 48.72
N VAL A 483 -9.67 -42.89 49.69
CA VAL A 483 -8.66 -41.83 49.50
C VAL A 483 -7.59 -42.28 48.50
N MET A 484 -7.05 -43.49 48.64
CA MET A 484 -6.00 -44.01 47.73
C MET A 484 -6.50 -44.12 46.29
N LEU A 485 -7.74 -44.60 46.09
CA LEU A 485 -8.40 -44.66 44.78
C LEU A 485 -8.61 -43.25 44.20
N THR A 486 -9.05 -42.30 45.01
CA THR A 486 -9.27 -40.91 44.60
C THR A 486 -7.96 -40.24 44.20
N VAL A 487 -6.90 -40.38 45.01
CA VAL A 487 -5.57 -39.85 44.72
C VAL A 487 -5.00 -40.47 43.45
N GLY A 488 -5.09 -41.79 43.28
CA GLY A 488 -4.65 -42.48 42.07
C GLY A 488 -5.40 -42.00 40.81
N LEU A 489 -6.72 -41.80 40.90
CA LEU A 489 -7.52 -41.26 39.80
C LEU A 489 -7.17 -39.80 39.47
N VAL A 490 -6.98 -38.95 40.48
CA VAL A 490 -6.58 -37.55 40.31
C VAL A 490 -5.22 -37.45 39.64
N ILE A 491 -4.22 -38.20 40.13
CA ILE A 491 -2.87 -38.23 39.57
C ILE A 491 -2.89 -38.79 38.14
N GLY A 492 -3.65 -39.86 37.90
CA GLY A 492 -3.84 -40.44 36.56
C GLY A 492 -4.48 -39.46 35.58
N ASN A 493 -5.40 -38.60 36.02
CA ASN A 493 -6.04 -37.59 35.19
C ASN A 493 -5.12 -36.38 34.91
N LEU A 494 -4.47 -35.85 35.94
CA LEU A 494 -3.51 -34.74 35.81
C LEU A 494 -2.37 -35.11 34.87
N THR A 495 -1.82 -36.31 35.02
CA THR A 495 -0.71 -36.79 34.20
C THR A 495 -1.11 -37.00 32.74
N ALA A 496 -2.32 -37.52 32.50
CA ALA A 496 -2.85 -37.63 31.14
C ALA A 496 -3.05 -36.26 30.48
N GLY A 497 -3.46 -35.25 31.26
CA GLY A 497 -3.56 -33.85 30.82
C GLY A 497 -2.20 -33.28 30.41
N VAL A 498 -1.18 -33.38 31.29
CA VAL A 498 0.18 -32.88 31.03
C VAL A 498 0.81 -33.55 29.80
N ARG A 499 0.66 -34.86 29.63
CA ARG A 499 1.22 -35.58 28.45
C ARG A 499 0.51 -35.22 27.16
N TYR A 500 -0.80 -34.97 27.22
CA TYR A 500 -1.54 -34.48 26.06
C TYR A 500 -1.05 -33.09 25.65
N GLN A 501 -0.88 -32.18 26.61
CA GLN A 501 -0.33 -30.84 26.37
C GLN A 501 1.10 -30.90 25.81
N ALA A 502 1.98 -31.72 26.38
CA ALA A 502 3.36 -31.88 25.90
C ALA A 502 3.43 -32.44 24.47
N ARG A 503 2.53 -33.37 24.10
CA ARG A 503 2.46 -33.90 22.73
C ARG A 503 2.01 -32.83 21.74
N VAL A 504 0.98 -32.06 22.10
CA VAL A 504 0.49 -30.96 21.26
C VAL A 504 1.56 -29.87 21.10
N ALA A 505 2.29 -29.54 22.17
CA ALA A 505 3.39 -28.57 22.12
C ALA A 505 4.51 -29.02 21.16
N ARG A 506 4.95 -30.29 21.23
CA ARG A 506 5.97 -30.82 20.31
C ARG A 506 5.54 -30.80 18.85
N TYR A 507 4.27 -31.08 18.57
CA TYR A 507 3.75 -31.02 17.19
C TYR A 507 3.76 -29.58 16.64
N ARG A 508 3.45 -28.59 17.49
CA ARG A 508 3.55 -27.17 17.13
C ARG A 508 5.00 -26.73 16.90
N GLU A 509 5.93 -27.19 17.74
CA GLU A 509 7.36 -26.91 17.61
C GLU A 509 7.91 -27.44 16.28
N GLN A 510 7.64 -28.70 15.94
CA GLN A 510 8.09 -29.30 14.68
C GLN A 510 7.57 -28.55 13.45
N ARG A 511 6.29 -28.18 13.44
CA ARG A 511 5.70 -27.39 12.34
C ARG A 511 6.40 -26.05 12.15
N THR A 512 6.62 -25.33 13.25
CA THR A 512 7.25 -24.01 13.23
C THR A 512 8.69 -24.11 12.75
N ARG A 513 9.41 -25.15 13.17
CA ARG A 513 10.78 -25.44 12.73
C ARG A 513 10.87 -25.70 11.23
N HIS A 514 10.01 -26.53 10.67
CA HIS A 514 10.01 -26.81 9.22
C HIS A 514 9.75 -25.56 8.38
N LEU A 515 8.80 -24.71 8.80
CA LEU A 515 8.51 -23.44 8.14
C LEU A 515 9.70 -22.48 8.20
N TYR A 516 10.34 -22.37 9.37
CA TYR A 516 11.50 -21.50 9.56
C TYR A 516 12.72 -21.95 8.74
N GLU A 517 13.05 -23.25 8.75
CA GLU A 517 14.17 -23.80 7.98
C GLU A 517 13.98 -23.60 6.48
N MET A 518 12.77 -23.82 5.95
CA MET A 518 12.45 -23.58 4.55
C MET A 518 12.52 -22.09 4.20
N SER A 519 11.88 -21.21 4.99
CA SER A 519 11.93 -19.77 4.76
C SER A 519 13.37 -19.24 4.74
N LYS A 520 14.21 -19.71 5.66
CA LYS A 520 15.64 -19.35 5.71
C LYS A 520 16.39 -19.83 4.47
N ALA A 521 16.15 -21.05 4.01
CA ALA A 521 16.81 -21.59 2.82
C ALA A 521 16.38 -20.84 1.54
N LEU A 522 15.09 -20.52 1.40
CA LEU A 522 14.55 -19.75 0.28
C LEU A 522 14.99 -18.28 0.26
N ALA A 523 15.32 -17.71 1.43
CA ALA A 523 15.86 -16.35 1.50
C ALA A 523 17.28 -16.25 0.90
N VAL A 524 18.06 -17.33 0.92
CA VAL A 524 19.44 -17.37 0.41
C VAL A 524 19.49 -17.68 -1.11
N GLY A 525 18.44 -18.29 -1.66
CA GLY A 525 18.37 -18.64 -3.08
C GLY A 525 18.52 -17.41 -3.99
N ARG A 526 19.51 -17.44 -4.88
CA ARG A 526 19.84 -16.35 -5.82
C ARG A 526 19.40 -16.64 -7.26
N SER A 527 19.01 -17.87 -7.54
CA SER A 527 18.53 -18.30 -8.86
C SER A 527 17.21 -19.06 -8.75
N GLU A 528 16.46 -19.07 -9.84
CA GLU A 528 15.24 -19.87 -9.97
C GLU A 528 15.52 -21.37 -9.75
N HIS A 529 16.68 -21.86 -10.21
CA HIS A 529 17.11 -23.24 -10.03
C HIS A 529 17.37 -23.58 -8.54
N ASP A 530 18.02 -22.68 -7.79
CA ASP A 530 18.25 -22.88 -6.36
C ASP A 530 16.94 -22.95 -5.56
N ILE A 531 15.99 -22.07 -5.90
CA ILE A 531 14.66 -22.03 -5.30
C ILE A 531 13.91 -23.33 -5.61
N ALA A 532 13.89 -23.77 -6.86
CA ALA A 532 13.26 -25.01 -7.27
C ALA A 532 13.86 -26.23 -6.52
N ALA A 533 15.18 -26.40 -6.58
CA ALA A 533 15.87 -27.52 -5.94
C ALA A 533 15.69 -27.55 -4.41
N THR A 534 15.72 -26.38 -3.77
CA THR A 534 15.49 -26.25 -2.33
C THR A 534 14.06 -26.65 -1.99
N SER A 535 13.08 -26.12 -2.71
CA SER A 535 11.65 -26.40 -2.51
C SER A 535 11.35 -27.88 -2.63
N GLU A 536 11.87 -28.53 -3.68
CA GLU A 536 11.66 -29.97 -3.91
C GLU A 536 12.26 -30.84 -2.80
N ARG A 537 13.43 -30.48 -2.30
CA ARG A 537 14.08 -31.20 -1.19
C ARG A 537 13.26 -31.11 0.11
N PHE A 538 12.72 -29.93 0.42
CA PHE A 538 11.89 -29.73 1.62
C PHE A 538 10.52 -30.40 1.51
N ILE A 539 9.89 -30.39 0.33
CA ILE A 539 8.65 -31.11 0.08
C ILE A 539 8.87 -32.62 0.25
N ALA A 540 9.97 -33.15 -0.29
CA ALA A 540 10.34 -34.55 -0.15
C ALA A 540 10.58 -34.98 1.31
N SER A 541 11.33 -34.20 2.09
CA SER A 541 11.64 -34.56 3.48
C SER A 541 10.44 -34.41 4.43
N THR A 542 9.57 -33.41 4.19
CA THR A 542 8.45 -33.08 5.09
C THR A 542 7.21 -33.92 4.82
N PHE A 543 6.84 -34.09 3.54
CA PHE A 543 5.60 -34.76 3.15
C PHE A 543 5.80 -36.19 2.65
N GLN A 544 7.05 -36.67 2.56
CA GLN A 544 7.39 -37.94 1.92
C GLN A 544 6.77 -38.03 0.51
N ALA A 545 6.85 -36.91 -0.23
CA ALA A 545 6.26 -36.73 -1.55
C ALA A 545 7.34 -36.37 -2.57
N ARG A 546 7.26 -36.93 -3.77
CA ARG A 546 8.07 -36.46 -4.90
C ARG A 546 7.50 -35.14 -5.39
N SER A 547 8.34 -34.25 -5.89
CA SER A 547 7.85 -32.97 -6.36
C SER A 547 8.72 -32.37 -7.45
N GLN A 548 8.08 -31.61 -8.34
CA GLN A 548 8.70 -30.93 -9.45
C GLN A 548 8.19 -29.49 -9.53
N ILE A 549 9.08 -28.51 -9.62
CA ILE A 549 8.72 -27.11 -9.88
C ILE A 549 8.81 -26.80 -11.38
N LEU A 550 7.74 -26.26 -11.94
CA LEU A 550 7.65 -25.80 -13.32
C LEU A 550 7.60 -24.27 -13.36
N LEU A 551 8.51 -23.65 -14.11
CA LEU A 551 8.50 -22.20 -14.37
C LEU A 551 8.29 -21.92 -15.86
N PRO A 552 7.67 -20.79 -16.23
CA PRO A 552 7.53 -20.39 -17.63
C PRO A 552 8.88 -19.97 -18.23
N ASP A 553 9.16 -20.42 -19.45
CA ASP A 553 10.28 -19.92 -20.26
C ASP A 553 9.96 -18.55 -20.90
N ALA A 554 10.90 -18.01 -21.69
CA ALA A 554 10.70 -16.75 -22.41
C ALA A 554 9.50 -16.75 -23.38
N ASN A 555 9.01 -17.92 -23.79
CA ASN A 555 7.84 -18.11 -24.64
C ASN A 555 6.58 -18.47 -23.84
N GLY A 556 6.64 -18.46 -22.51
CA GLY A 556 5.55 -18.84 -21.62
C GLY A 556 5.27 -20.34 -21.53
N LYS A 557 6.18 -21.20 -22.02
CA LYS A 557 6.06 -22.66 -21.88
C LYS A 557 6.58 -23.10 -20.52
N LEU A 558 5.77 -23.85 -19.79
CA LEU A 558 6.15 -24.38 -18.48
C LEU A 558 7.17 -25.52 -18.64
N LEU A 559 8.34 -25.36 -18.06
CA LEU A 559 9.42 -26.34 -18.09
C LEU A 559 9.94 -26.66 -16.68
N PRO A 560 10.29 -27.92 -16.40
CA PRO A 560 10.92 -28.28 -15.14
C PRO A 560 12.37 -27.79 -15.13
N LEU A 561 12.79 -27.14 -14.02
CA LEU A 561 14.16 -26.67 -13.85
C LEU A 561 15.13 -27.75 -13.34
N THR A 562 14.59 -28.79 -12.72
CA THR A 562 15.31 -29.97 -12.21
C THR A 562 14.69 -31.21 -12.86
N HIS A 563 15.37 -32.35 -12.85
CA HIS A 563 14.78 -33.61 -13.31
C HIS A 563 14.71 -34.60 -12.16
N GLN A 564 13.49 -34.86 -11.65
CA GLN A 564 13.26 -35.97 -10.71
C GLN A 564 12.89 -37.24 -11.47
N GLN A 565 13.61 -38.33 -11.21
CA GLN A 565 13.31 -39.63 -11.80
C GLN A 565 12.14 -40.31 -11.07
N GLY A 566 11.23 -40.91 -11.84
CA GLY A 566 10.16 -41.76 -11.32
C GLY A 566 8.88 -41.05 -10.89
N MET A 567 8.68 -39.78 -11.26
CA MET A 567 7.36 -39.15 -11.16
C MET A 567 6.41 -39.65 -12.25
N THR A 568 5.12 -39.73 -11.94
CA THR A 568 4.10 -40.00 -12.94
C THR A 568 4.01 -38.84 -13.94
N PRO A 569 3.92 -39.11 -15.26
CA PRO A 569 3.72 -38.06 -16.25
C PRO A 569 2.44 -37.27 -15.97
N TRP A 570 2.54 -35.95 -16.05
CA TRP A 570 1.39 -35.06 -15.96
C TRP A 570 0.93 -34.60 -17.33
N ASP A 571 -0.30 -34.11 -17.39
CA ASP A 571 -0.85 -33.50 -18.59
C ASP A 571 -0.48 -32.01 -18.65
N ASP A 572 0.29 -31.63 -19.67
CA ASP A 572 0.74 -30.26 -19.90
C ASP A 572 -0.44 -29.28 -20.11
N ALA A 573 -1.57 -29.74 -20.66
CA ALA A 573 -2.74 -28.89 -20.85
C ALA A 573 -3.38 -28.51 -19.50
N ILE A 574 -3.40 -29.44 -18.54
CA ILE A 574 -3.94 -29.23 -17.20
C ILE A 574 -2.97 -28.38 -16.37
N ALA A 575 -1.67 -28.62 -16.51
CA ALA A 575 -0.65 -27.77 -15.90
C ALA A 575 -0.82 -26.32 -16.39
N ARG A 576 -0.91 -26.11 -17.71
CA ARG A 576 -1.14 -24.77 -18.28
C ARG A 576 -2.44 -24.13 -17.79
N TRP A 577 -3.54 -24.88 -17.75
CA TRP A 577 -4.80 -24.37 -17.20
C TRP A 577 -4.66 -23.95 -15.74
N SER A 578 -3.97 -24.74 -14.91
CA SER A 578 -3.72 -24.43 -13.50
C SER A 578 -2.88 -23.16 -13.35
N PHE A 579 -1.90 -22.95 -14.23
CA PHE A 579 -1.07 -21.75 -14.25
C PHE A 579 -1.87 -20.50 -14.64
N ASP A 580 -2.63 -20.58 -15.74
CA ASP A 580 -3.41 -19.47 -16.30
C ASP A 580 -4.58 -19.07 -15.39
N LYS A 581 -5.23 -20.04 -14.71
CA LYS A 581 -6.35 -19.79 -13.80
C LYS A 581 -5.93 -19.59 -12.35
N GLY A 582 -4.69 -19.93 -12.00
CA GLY A 582 -4.20 -19.87 -10.62
C GLY A 582 -4.98 -20.79 -9.67
N GLN A 583 -5.49 -21.91 -10.17
CA GLN A 583 -6.29 -22.87 -9.38
C GLN A 583 -5.59 -24.23 -9.28
N PRO A 584 -5.64 -24.91 -8.11
CA PRO A 584 -5.04 -26.22 -7.95
C PRO A 584 -5.82 -27.30 -8.73
N ALA A 585 -5.12 -28.33 -9.19
CA ALA A 585 -5.69 -29.48 -9.89
C ALA A 585 -5.10 -30.79 -9.36
N GLY A 586 -5.72 -31.91 -9.70
CA GLY A 586 -5.26 -33.25 -9.36
C GLY A 586 -5.90 -33.84 -8.10
N ALA A 587 -5.20 -34.79 -7.48
CA ALA A 587 -5.65 -35.56 -6.32
C ALA A 587 -6.25 -34.67 -5.22
N GLY A 588 -7.54 -34.86 -4.90
CA GLY A 588 -8.18 -34.12 -3.80
C GLY A 588 -8.66 -32.71 -4.13
N THR A 589 -8.72 -32.36 -5.40
CA THR A 589 -9.37 -31.13 -5.93
C THR A 589 -10.60 -31.49 -6.77
N ASP A 590 -11.41 -30.49 -7.14
CA ASP A 590 -12.57 -30.69 -8.03
C ASP A 590 -12.17 -30.89 -9.50
N THR A 591 -10.92 -30.56 -9.85
CA THR A 591 -10.37 -30.63 -11.21
C THR A 591 -9.42 -31.81 -11.34
N LEU A 592 -9.83 -32.88 -12.05
CA LEU A 592 -9.10 -34.15 -12.17
C LEU A 592 -8.72 -34.82 -10.84
N PRO A 593 -9.69 -35.20 -10.00
CA PRO A 593 -9.40 -35.89 -8.73
C PRO A 593 -8.75 -37.28 -8.87
N GLY A 594 -8.75 -37.87 -10.08
CA GLY A 594 -8.33 -39.25 -10.33
C GLY A 594 -6.84 -39.49 -10.54
N VAL A 595 -6.03 -38.43 -10.66
CA VAL A 595 -4.56 -38.56 -10.85
C VAL A 595 -3.82 -38.70 -9.50
N PRO A 596 -2.67 -39.39 -9.45
CA PRO A 596 -1.94 -39.65 -8.20
C PRO A 596 -1.12 -38.46 -7.68
N TYR A 597 -1.13 -37.32 -8.38
CA TYR A 597 -0.38 -36.11 -8.04
C TYR A 597 -1.32 -34.89 -7.88
N GLN A 598 -0.83 -33.86 -7.18
CA GLN A 598 -1.43 -32.53 -7.08
C GLN A 598 -0.62 -31.53 -7.88
N ILE A 599 -1.30 -30.63 -8.59
CA ILE A 599 -0.73 -29.47 -9.27
C ILE A 599 -1.14 -28.24 -8.49
N LEU A 600 -0.17 -27.52 -7.95
CA LEU A 600 -0.37 -26.37 -7.07
C LEU A 600 0.23 -25.12 -7.70
N PRO A 601 -0.56 -24.06 -7.93
CA PRO A 601 -0.05 -22.81 -8.47
C PRO A 601 0.80 -22.07 -7.44
N LEU A 602 1.97 -21.60 -7.86
CA LEU A 602 2.85 -20.74 -7.09
C LEU A 602 2.40 -19.28 -7.29
N LYS A 603 1.31 -18.92 -6.63
CA LYS A 603 0.67 -17.60 -6.73
C LYS A 603 1.10 -16.69 -5.58
N SER A 604 1.53 -15.48 -5.89
CA SER A 604 1.65 -14.36 -4.94
C SER A 604 0.77 -13.21 -5.42
N ALA A 605 0.01 -12.59 -4.51
CA ALA A 605 -1.04 -11.63 -4.83
C ALA A 605 -1.96 -12.11 -5.98
N ASP A 606 -1.85 -11.50 -7.16
CA ASP A 606 -2.62 -11.84 -8.36
C ASP A 606 -1.83 -12.45 -9.52
N LYS A 607 -0.53 -12.73 -9.33
CA LYS A 607 0.33 -13.30 -10.37
C LYS A 607 0.77 -14.72 -10.04
N THR A 608 0.67 -15.62 -11.01
CA THR A 608 1.23 -16.98 -10.93
C THR A 608 2.65 -16.98 -11.48
N TYR A 609 3.63 -17.39 -10.66
CA TYR A 609 5.04 -17.43 -11.05
C TYR A 609 5.47 -18.80 -11.58
N GLY A 610 4.74 -19.85 -11.22
CA GLY A 610 5.01 -21.22 -11.66
C GLY A 610 4.03 -22.21 -11.08
N LEU A 611 4.35 -23.50 -11.19
CA LEU A 611 3.58 -24.60 -10.60
C LEU A 611 4.48 -25.51 -9.78
N ALA A 612 3.93 -26.08 -8.72
CA ALA A 612 4.51 -27.20 -7.99
C ALA A 612 3.65 -28.45 -8.23
N ILE A 613 4.26 -29.48 -8.82
CA ILE A 613 3.66 -30.79 -8.95
C ILE A 613 4.12 -31.64 -7.77
N VAL A 614 3.20 -32.23 -7.02
CA VAL A 614 3.47 -32.98 -5.80
C VAL A 614 2.81 -34.35 -5.87
N GLU A 615 3.61 -35.41 -5.89
CA GLU A 615 3.18 -36.80 -5.91
C GLU A 615 3.47 -37.47 -4.55
N PRO A 616 2.48 -37.61 -3.65
CA PRO A 616 2.69 -38.19 -2.33
C PRO A 616 2.88 -39.71 -2.37
N GLY A 617 3.78 -40.22 -1.53
CA GLY A 617 3.89 -41.68 -1.30
C GLY A 617 2.64 -42.29 -0.65
N ASN A 618 1.88 -41.49 0.11
CA ASN A 618 0.58 -41.87 0.66
C ASN A 618 -0.42 -40.72 0.59
N LEU A 619 -1.31 -40.81 -0.40
CA LEU A 619 -2.33 -39.80 -0.68
C LEU A 619 -3.21 -39.51 0.55
N ARG A 620 -3.54 -40.50 1.38
CA ARG A 620 -4.36 -40.27 2.59
C ARG A 620 -3.66 -39.38 3.61
N GLN A 621 -2.34 -39.44 3.71
CA GLN A 621 -1.56 -38.63 4.65
C GLN A 621 -1.45 -37.18 4.17
N LEU A 622 -1.25 -36.95 2.87
CA LEU A 622 -1.23 -35.60 2.31
C LEU A 622 -2.60 -34.92 2.38
N MET A 623 -3.68 -35.71 2.26
CA MET A 623 -5.07 -35.23 2.36
C MET A 623 -5.54 -34.96 3.80
N VAL A 624 -4.63 -35.00 4.78
CA VAL A 624 -4.87 -34.50 6.13
C VAL A 624 -4.84 -32.97 6.09
N PRO A 625 -5.86 -32.26 6.60
CA PRO A 625 -5.92 -30.80 6.50
C PRO A 625 -4.72 -30.03 7.01
N GLU A 626 -4.10 -30.49 8.10
CA GLU A 626 -2.91 -29.86 8.66
C GLU A 626 -1.73 -29.93 7.70
N GLN A 627 -1.62 -31.02 6.94
CA GLN A 627 -0.59 -31.21 5.90
C GLN A 627 -0.91 -30.37 4.67
N GLN A 628 -2.18 -30.30 4.24
CA GLN A 628 -2.59 -29.42 3.14
C GLN A 628 -2.29 -27.95 3.45
N ARG A 629 -2.64 -27.47 4.64
CA ARG A 629 -2.34 -26.09 5.05
C ARG A 629 -0.84 -25.81 5.13
N LEU A 630 -0.05 -26.79 5.58
CA LEU A 630 1.41 -26.67 5.60
C LEU A 630 1.97 -26.59 4.17
N LEU A 631 1.45 -27.42 3.25
CA LEU A 631 1.84 -27.44 1.84
C LEU A 631 1.46 -26.12 1.13
N GLU A 632 0.26 -25.60 1.37
CA GLU A 632 -0.18 -24.28 0.89
C GLU A 632 0.74 -23.16 1.39
N THR A 633 1.17 -23.23 2.65
CA THR A 633 2.12 -22.26 3.22
C THR A 633 3.49 -22.38 2.52
N PHE A 634 3.94 -23.61 2.23
CA PHE A 634 5.19 -23.85 1.50
C PHE A 634 5.10 -23.27 0.09
N THR A 635 4.03 -23.54 -0.67
CA THR A 635 3.85 -23.01 -2.02
C THR A 635 3.83 -21.48 -2.04
N LEU A 636 3.24 -20.84 -1.02
CA LEU A 636 3.26 -19.38 -0.88
C LEU A 636 4.69 -18.85 -0.62
N LEU A 637 5.46 -19.50 0.24
CA LEU A 637 6.86 -19.11 0.49
C LEU A 637 7.72 -19.23 -0.77
N VAL A 638 7.50 -20.27 -1.59
CA VAL A 638 8.17 -20.43 -2.88
C VAL A 638 7.75 -19.33 -3.86
N ALA A 639 6.45 -19.05 -3.97
CA ALA A 639 5.93 -17.98 -4.82
C ALA A 639 6.54 -16.62 -4.46
N ASN A 640 6.60 -16.27 -3.18
CA ASN A 640 7.22 -15.03 -2.69
C ASN A 640 8.73 -14.97 -3.00
N ALA A 641 9.42 -16.10 -2.95
CA ALA A 641 10.84 -16.16 -3.28
C ALA A 641 11.09 -15.93 -4.78
N LEU A 642 10.24 -16.50 -5.65
CA LEU A 642 10.28 -16.27 -7.10
C LEU A 642 9.91 -14.82 -7.45
N GLU A 643 8.85 -14.30 -6.84
CA GLU A 643 8.44 -12.89 -6.98
C GLU A 643 9.61 -11.96 -6.68
N ARG A 644 10.26 -12.15 -5.52
CA ARG A 644 11.42 -11.35 -5.13
C ARG A 644 12.52 -11.38 -6.19
N LEU A 645 12.86 -12.54 -6.74
CA LEU A 645 13.88 -12.62 -7.81
C LEU A 645 13.46 -11.85 -9.06
N THR A 646 12.20 -11.97 -9.48
CA THR A 646 11.70 -11.25 -10.67
C THR A 646 11.68 -9.74 -10.47
N LEU A 647 11.29 -9.27 -9.27
CA LEU A 647 11.25 -7.85 -8.93
C LEU A 647 12.66 -7.26 -8.90
N THR A 648 13.59 -7.91 -8.19
CA THR A 648 14.99 -7.46 -8.14
C THR A 648 15.63 -7.40 -9.53
N ALA A 649 15.36 -8.38 -10.40
CA ALA A 649 15.87 -8.35 -11.77
C ALA A 649 15.28 -7.18 -12.59
N SER A 650 13.98 -6.90 -12.43
CA SER A 650 13.32 -5.79 -13.11
C SER A 650 13.80 -4.42 -12.65
N GLU A 651 14.04 -4.24 -11.35
CA GLU A 651 14.58 -3.01 -10.77
C GLU A 651 15.99 -2.72 -11.27
N GLU A 652 16.86 -3.73 -11.28
CA GLU A 652 18.22 -3.59 -11.80
C GLU A 652 18.21 -3.20 -13.28
N GLN A 653 17.34 -3.81 -14.09
CA GLN A 653 17.23 -3.47 -15.51
C GLN A 653 16.66 -2.07 -15.74
N ALA A 654 15.67 -1.64 -14.96
CA ALA A 654 15.13 -0.28 -15.01
C ALA A 654 16.18 0.76 -14.58
N ARG A 655 16.95 0.46 -13.54
CA ARG A 655 18.06 1.30 -13.06
C ARG A 655 19.14 1.47 -14.14
N LEU A 656 19.61 0.36 -14.72
CA LEU A 656 20.60 0.40 -15.81
C LEU A 656 20.10 1.18 -17.02
N ALA A 657 18.81 1.09 -17.35
CA ALA A 657 18.22 1.88 -18.44
C ALA A 657 18.18 3.39 -18.10
N SER A 658 17.77 3.74 -16.88
CA SER A 658 17.75 5.13 -16.41
C SER A 658 19.15 5.75 -16.34
N GLU A 659 20.14 5.01 -15.86
CA GLU A 659 21.54 5.47 -15.82
C GLU A 659 22.08 5.72 -17.24
N ARG A 660 21.79 4.83 -18.20
CA ARG A 660 22.17 5.02 -19.61
C ARG A 660 21.58 6.30 -20.20
N GLU A 661 20.30 6.57 -19.93
CA GLU A 661 19.62 7.76 -20.47
C GLU A 661 20.13 9.05 -19.81
N SER A 662 20.38 9.03 -18.50
CA SER A 662 20.97 10.17 -17.78
C SER A 662 22.37 10.51 -18.31
N ILE A 663 23.24 9.51 -18.49
CA ILE A 663 24.59 9.70 -19.05
C ILE A 663 24.50 10.27 -20.47
N ARG A 664 23.61 9.74 -21.31
CA ARG A 664 23.41 10.21 -22.67
C ARG A 664 23.02 11.70 -22.70
N ASN A 665 22.07 12.11 -21.86
CA ASN A 665 21.62 13.50 -21.79
C ASN A 665 22.69 14.46 -21.24
N ALA A 666 23.43 14.05 -20.20
CA ALA A 666 24.54 14.83 -19.65
C ALA A 666 25.65 15.06 -20.69
N LEU A 667 26.00 14.03 -21.47
CA LEU A 667 27.00 14.14 -22.54
C LEU A 667 26.56 15.12 -23.64
N LEU A 668 25.29 15.06 -24.07
CA LEU A 668 24.76 15.99 -25.07
C LEU A 668 24.75 17.45 -24.59
N ALA A 669 24.43 17.68 -23.29
CA ALA A 669 24.44 19.01 -22.70
C ALA A 669 25.87 19.58 -22.58
N ALA A 670 26.85 18.77 -22.16
CA ALA A 670 28.25 19.17 -22.06
C ALA A 670 28.83 19.53 -23.44
N LEU A 671 28.63 18.67 -24.45
CA LEU A 671 29.06 18.93 -25.83
C LEU A 671 28.46 20.23 -26.39
N SER A 672 27.21 20.55 -26.04
CA SER A 672 26.57 21.80 -26.46
C SER A 672 27.28 23.04 -25.93
N HIS A 673 27.71 23.02 -24.68
CA HIS A 673 28.39 24.15 -24.04
C HIS A 673 29.82 24.31 -24.58
N ASP A 674 30.52 23.17 -24.72
CA ASP A 674 31.93 23.13 -25.10
C ASP A 674 32.15 23.52 -26.57
N LEU A 675 31.16 23.32 -27.45
CA LEU A 675 31.21 23.80 -28.83
C LEU A 675 30.83 25.28 -28.97
N ARG A 676 29.91 25.79 -28.14
CA ARG A 676 29.43 27.18 -28.24
C ARG A 676 30.48 28.20 -27.80
N THR A 677 31.24 27.88 -26.76
CA THR A 677 32.28 28.75 -26.20
C THR A 677 33.36 29.15 -27.23
N PRO A 678 34.05 28.19 -27.90
CA PRO A 678 35.08 28.54 -28.89
C PRO A 678 34.49 29.24 -30.13
N LEU A 679 33.27 28.88 -30.55
CA LEU A 679 32.60 29.55 -31.67
C LEU A 679 32.29 31.02 -31.37
N THR A 680 31.92 31.34 -30.13
CA THR A 680 31.66 32.72 -29.71
C THR A 680 32.93 33.56 -29.74
N VAL A 681 34.05 32.99 -29.27
CA VAL A 681 35.37 33.64 -29.33
C VAL A 681 35.82 33.85 -30.77
N LEU A 682 35.73 32.82 -31.61
CA LEU A 682 36.09 32.90 -33.03
C LEU A 682 35.25 33.95 -33.75
N PHE A 683 33.95 34.02 -33.46
CA PHE A 683 33.07 35.02 -34.05
C PHE A 683 33.49 36.45 -33.67
N GLY A 684 33.71 36.71 -32.38
CA GLY A 684 34.15 38.03 -31.91
C GLY A 684 35.51 38.45 -32.48
N GLN A 685 36.48 37.52 -32.53
CA GLN A 685 37.79 37.79 -33.13
C GLN A 685 37.70 38.07 -34.62
N ALA A 686 36.90 37.29 -35.37
CA ALA A 686 36.70 37.51 -36.79
C ALA A 686 35.97 38.82 -37.08
N GLU A 687 35.05 39.24 -36.21
CA GLU A 687 34.33 40.51 -36.31
C GLU A 687 35.27 41.70 -36.08
N ILE A 688 36.08 41.68 -35.02
CA ILE A 688 37.12 42.69 -34.76
C ILE A 688 38.09 42.78 -35.94
N LEU A 689 38.62 41.62 -36.39
CA LEU A 689 39.55 41.57 -37.52
C LEU A 689 38.94 42.14 -38.80
N THR A 690 37.64 41.89 -39.04
CA THR A 690 36.92 42.42 -40.21
C THR A 690 36.83 43.95 -40.14
N LEU A 691 36.47 44.50 -38.98
CA LEU A 691 36.34 45.95 -38.76
C LEU A 691 37.68 46.67 -38.84
N ASP A 692 38.72 46.14 -38.19
CA ASP A 692 40.07 46.70 -38.19
C ASP A 692 40.65 46.74 -39.61
N LEU A 693 40.60 45.62 -40.34
CA LEU A 693 41.11 45.54 -41.71
C LEU A 693 40.32 46.43 -42.69
N ALA A 694 39.00 46.57 -42.49
CA ALA A 694 38.17 47.46 -43.29
C ALA A 694 38.51 48.94 -43.04
N SER A 695 38.71 49.34 -41.77
CA SER A 695 39.11 50.70 -41.40
C SER A 695 40.49 51.09 -41.97
N ALA A 696 41.40 50.13 -42.06
CA ALA A 696 42.75 50.31 -42.60
C ALA A 696 42.84 50.26 -44.13
N GLY A 697 41.72 50.02 -44.84
CA GLY A 697 41.69 49.86 -46.30
C GLY A 697 42.46 48.63 -46.80
N SER A 698 42.63 47.61 -45.95
CA SER A 698 43.42 46.42 -46.26
C SER A 698 42.70 45.53 -47.29
N PRO A 699 43.42 44.95 -48.28
CA PRO A 699 42.83 43.99 -49.21
C PRO A 699 42.33 42.71 -48.52
N HIS A 700 42.79 42.43 -47.30
CA HIS A 700 42.41 41.26 -46.51
C HIS A 700 41.07 41.41 -45.77
N ALA A 701 40.45 42.59 -45.79
CA ALA A 701 39.14 42.81 -45.16
C ALA A 701 38.05 41.87 -45.73
N ARG A 702 38.13 41.56 -47.03
CA ARG A 702 37.21 40.60 -47.68
C ARG A 702 37.37 39.19 -47.12
N GLN A 703 38.60 38.72 -46.95
CA GLN A 703 38.90 37.39 -46.39
C GLN A 703 38.45 37.28 -44.93
N ALA A 704 38.65 38.33 -44.14
CA ALA A 704 38.14 38.40 -42.76
C ALA A 704 36.61 38.30 -42.70
N SER A 705 35.92 39.03 -43.58
CA SER A 705 34.46 38.96 -43.69
C SER A 705 33.96 37.57 -44.12
N GLU A 706 34.67 36.90 -45.03
CA GLU A 706 34.38 35.51 -45.42
C GLU A 706 34.54 34.54 -44.23
N ILE A 707 35.63 34.67 -43.46
CA ILE A 707 35.85 33.88 -42.23
C ILE A 707 34.72 34.09 -41.23
N ARG A 708 34.35 35.35 -40.98
CA ARG A 708 33.23 35.71 -40.08
C ARG A 708 31.93 35.03 -40.54
N GLN A 709 31.65 35.04 -41.84
CA GLN A 709 30.46 34.39 -42.40
C GLN A 709 30.52 32.86 -42.25
N HIS A 710 31.68 32.24 -42.44
CA HIS A 710 31.87 30.80 -42.22
C HIS A 710 31.68 30.39 -40.75
N ILE A 711 32.11 31.22 -39.79
CA ILE A 711 31.90 30.97 -38.35
C ILE A 711 30.42 31.08 -37.99
N LEU A 712 29.70 32.07 -38.54
CA LEU A 712 28.24 32.18 -38.38
C LEU A 712 27.50 30.96 -38.92
N ASN A 713 27.91 30.46 -40.09
CA ASN A 713 27.33 29.25 -40.68
C ASN A 713 27.61 28.01 -39.82
N THR A 714 28.83 27.87 -39.31
CA THR A 714 29.23 26.78 -38.41
C THR A 714 28.44 26.83 -37.09
N THR A 715 28.22 28.02 -36.55
CA THR A 715 27.41 28.22 -35.33
C THR A 715 25.97 27.80 -35.53
N ARG A 716 25.34 28.19 -36.65
CA ARG A 716 24.00 27.72 -37.01
C ARG A 716 23.94 26.20 -37.14
N LEU A 717 24.95 25.60 -37.75
CA LEU A 717 25.09 24.16 -37.93
C LEU A 717 25.15 23.39 -36.61
N VAL A 718 26.03 23.83 -35.71
CA VAL A 718 26.22 23.22 -34.40
C VAL A 718 24.95 23.34 -33.57
N ASN A 719 24.32 24.51 -33.54
CA ASN A 719 23.04 24.69 -32.84
C ASN A 719 21.97 23.76 -33.41
N ASN A 720 21.79 23.72 -34.73
CA ASN A 720 20.83 22.81 -35.39
C ASN A 720 21.06 21.33 -35.06
N LEU A 721 22.31 20.87 -34.99
CA LEU A 721 22.64 19.49 -34.63
C LEU A 721 22.31 19.20 -33.16
N LEU A 722 22.64 20.13 -32.26
CA LEU A 722 22.39 20.00 -30.82
C LEU A 722 20.90 20.05 -30.50
N ASP A 723 20.14 20.90 -31.19
CA ASP A 723 18.68 20.97 -31.03
C ASP A 723 18.02 19.67 -31.50
N MET A 724 18.47 19.11 -32.63
CA MET A 724 18.00 17.80 -33.07
C MET A 724 18.33 16.71 -32.06
N ALA A 725 19.54 16.70 -31.49
CA ALA A 725 19.94 15.72 -30.49
C ALA A 725 19.08 15.82 -29.21
N ARG A 726 18.72 17.03 -28.78
CA ARG A 726 17.83 17.27 -27.62
C ARG A 726 16.39 16.85 -27.88
N ILE A 727 15.85 17.15 -29.06
CA ILE A 727 14.49 16.76 -29.42
C ILE A 727 14.38 15.22 -29.49
N GLN A 728 15.42 14.53 -29.96
CA GLN A 728 15.42 13.06 -30.04
C GLN A 728 15.56 12.32 -28.70
N SER A 729 16.13 12.93 -27.66
CA SER A 729 16.25 12.29 -26.35
C SER A 729 14.99 12.42 -25.49
N GLY A 730 13.91 12.99 -26.02
CA GLY A 730 12.64 13.16 -25.29
C GLY A 730 12.71 14.16 -24.12
N GLY A 731 13.89 14.72 -23.82
CA GLY A 731 14.12 15.68 -22.75
C GLY A 731 13.68 17.11 -23.08
N PHE A 732 12.79 17.28 -24.05
CA PHE A 732 12.35 18.59 -24.50
C PHE A 732 11.03 18.99 -23.82
N ASN A 733 11.11 19.77 -22.74
CA ASN A 733 9.94 20.36 -22.08
C ASN A 733 9.47 21.60 -22.85
N LEU A 734 8.40 21.46 -23.63
CA LEU A 734 7.76 22.57 -24.34
C LEU A 734 7.13 23.56 -23.35
N LYS A 735 7.47 24.83 -23.47
CA LYS A 735 6.80 25.91 -22.73
C LYS A 735 5.70 26.50 -23.62
N LYS A 736 4.58 25.79 -23.73
CA LYS A 736 3.45 26.23 -24.56
C LYS A 736 2.73 27.41 -23.90
N GLU A 737 2.54 28.49 -24.65
CA GLU A 737 1.82 29.68 -24.25
C GLU A 737 0.77 30.02 -25.32
N TRP A 738 -0.28 30.74 -24.93
CA TRP A 738 -1.27 31.25 -25.88
C TRP A 738 -0.74 32.56 -26.49
N LEU A 739 -0.34 32.49 -27.76
CA LEU A 739 0.22 33.61 -28.51
C LEU A 739 -0.71 33.96 -29.67
N THR A 740 -0.72 35.22 -30.08
CA THR A 740 -1.43 35.60 -31.30
C THR A 740 -0.62 35.14 -32.52
N LEU A 741 -1.30 34.59 -33.53
CA LEU A 741 -0.63 34.18 -34.77
C LEU A 741 0.10 35.36 -35.43
N GLU A 742 -0.49 36.55 -35.38
CA GLU A 742 0.09 37.78 -35.90
C GLU A 742 1.43 38.13 -35.22
N GLU A 743 1.52 38.00 -33.90
CA GLU A 743 2.75 38.27 -33.15
C GLU A 743 3.86 37.29 -33.55
N VAL A 744 3.56 36.00 -33.65
CA VAL A 744 4.57 34.98 -33.98
C VAL A 744 5.04 35.12 -35.42
N VAL A 745 4.13 35.39 -36.36
CA VAL A 745 4.48 35.67 -37.76
C VAL A 745 5.25 36.99 -37.86
N GLY A 746 4.82 38.04 -37.17
CA GLY A 746 5.47 39.34 -37.16
C GLY A 746 6.90 39.28 -36.64
N SER A 747 7.16 38.56 -35.53
CA SER A 747 8.49 38.36 -34.97
C SER A 747 9.42 37.64 -35.97
N ALA A 748 8.93 36.57 -36.61
CA ALA A 748 9.69 35.84 -37.63
C ALA A 748 10.03 36.72 -38.84
N LEU A 749 9.10 37.55 -39.30
CA LEU A 749 9.32 38.48 -40.42
C LEU A 749 10.34 39.56 -40.08
N GLN A 750 10.27 40.14 -38.88
CA GLN A 750 11.20 41.18 -38.42
C GLN A 750 12.65 40.67 -38.38
N MET A 751 12.85 39.40 -38.00
CA MET A 751 14.18 38.77 -38.05
C MET A 751 14.71 38.56 -39.48
N LEU A 752 13.83 38.46 -40.47
CA LEU A 752 14.16 38.22 -41.88
C LEU A 752 14.24 39.50 -42.73
N GLU A 753 13.63 40.60 -42.28
CA GLU A 753 13.58 41.90 -42.98
C GLU A 753 14.93 42.40 -43.56
N PRO A 754 16.08 42.28 -42.86
CA PRO A 754 17.36 42.78 -43.38
C PRO A 754 17.85 42.08 -44.66
N GLY A 755 17.24 40.95 -45.06
CA GLY A 755 17.65 40.12 -46.20
C GLY A 755 16.61 39.95 -47.31
N LEU A 756 15.43 40.57 -47.21
CA LEU A 756 14.34 40.41 -48.18
C LEU A 756 14.42 41.46 -49.30
N LEU A 757 14.39 41.01 -50.56
CA LEU A 757 14.32 41.87 -51.75
C LEU A 757 12.89 42.34 -52.06
N HIS A 758 11.89 41.57 -51.62
CA HIS A 758 10.47 41.79 -51.88
C HIS A 758 9.64 41.52 -50.62
N PRO A 759 8.52 42.22 -50.41
CA PRO A 759 7.64 41.98 -49.26
C PRO A 759 6.97 40.61 -49.37
N ILE A 760 6.86 39.92 -48.23
CA ILE A 760 6.16 38.63 -48.12
C ILE A 760 4.65 38.90 -48.13
N THR A 761 3.90 38.17 -48.96
CA THR A 761 2.44 38.30 -49.05
C THR A 761 1.78 37.61 -47.86
N LEU A 762 1.01 38.35 -47.05
CA LEU A 762 0.34 37.80 -45.87
C LEU A 762 -1.16 37.69 -46.12
N SER A 763 -1.70 36.48 -45.92
CA SER A 763 -3.14 36.21 -45.90
C SER A 763 -3.49 35.53 -44.58
N LEU A 764 -3.65 36.33 -43.52
CA LEU A 764 -4.05 35.87 -42.20
C LEU A 764 -5.56 36.13 -41.97
N PRO A 765 -6.25 35.31 -41.14
CA PRO A 765 -7.64 35.55 -40.79
C PRO A 765 -7.81 36.92 -40.09
N GLN A 766 -8.92 37.62 -40.36
CA GLN A 766 -9.18 38.94 -39.73
C GLN A 766 -9.44 38.88 -38.21
N GLN A 767 -9.65 37.69 -37.65
CA GLN A 767 -9.84 37.47 -36.21
C GLN A 767 -8.49 37.12 -35.56
N LEU A 768 -8.20 37.74 -34.41
CA LEU A 768 -7.03 37.48 -33.56
C LEU A 768 -6.97 35.99 -33.17
N THR A 769 -6.33 35.19 -34.01
CA THR A 769 -6.27 33.74 -33.86
C THR A 769 -5.20 33.40 -32.84
N LEU A 770 -5.61 32.86 -31.68
CA LEU A 770 -4.69 32.40 -30.65
C LEU A 770 -4.20 30.97 -30.97
N ILE A 771 -2.90 30.75 -30.76
CA ILE A 771 -2.23 29.48 -30.99
C ILE A 771 -1.50 29.05 -29.72
N HIS A 772 -1.53 27.75 -29.40
CA HIS A 772 -0.95 27.20 -28.17
C HIS A 772 0.39 26.51 -28.47
N VAL A 773 1.46 27.30 -28.53
CA VAL A 773 2.79 26.87 -28.99
C VAL A 773 3.91 27.38 -28.08
N ASP A 774 5.08 26.77 -28.17
CA ASP A 774 6.32 27.34 -27.63
C ASP A 774 6.83 28.41 -28.62
N GLY A 775 6.65 29.68 -28.27
CA GLY A 775 6.88 30.82 -29.14
C GLY A 775 8.23 30.79 -29.87
N PRO A 776 9.37 30.78 -29.16
CA PRO A 776 10.71 30.77 -29.76
C PRO A 776 10.96 29.59 -30.71
N LEU A 777 10.43 28.40 -30.41
CA LEU A 777 10.60 27.23 -31.29
C LEU A 777 9.73 27.30 -32.53
N PHE A 778 8.49 27.78 -32.38
CA PHE A 778 7.57 27.91 -33.50
C PHE A 778 7.98 29.05 -34.44
N GLU A 779 8.47 30.17 -33.88
CA GLU A 779 9.13 31.24 -34.63
C GLU A 779 10.28 30.69 -35.49
N ARG A 780 11.10 29.79 -34.91
CA ARG A 780 12.19 29.15 -35.65
C ARG A 780 11.70 28.23 -36.78
N VAL A 781 10.55 27.59 -36.64
CA VAL A 781 9.92 26.83 -37.75
C VAL A 781 9.61 27.80 -38.90
N LEU A 782 8.98 28.93 -38.60
CA LEU A 782 8.63 29.94 -39.61
C LEU A 782 9.88 30.51 -40.30
N ILE A 783 10.90 30.88 -39.53
CA ILE A 783 12.15 31.40 -40.07
C ILE A 783 12.79 30.37 -41.01
N ASN A 784 12.89 29.10 -40.61
CA ASN A 784 13.48 28.06 -41.45
C ASN A 784 12.68 27.81 -42.75
N LEU A 785 11.35 27.84 -42.69
CA LEU A 785 10.50 27.68 -43.88
C LEU A 785 10.63 28.87 -44.83
N LEU A 786 10.66 30.09 -44.29
CA LEU A 786 10.84 31.32 -45.06
C LEU A 786 12.26 31.46 -45.63
N GLU A 787 13.31 31.14 -44.88
CA GLU A 787 14.69 31.09 -45.37
C GLU A 787 14.80 30.11 -46.54
N ASN A 788 14.13 28.96 -46.47
CA ASN A 788 14.07 28.01 -47.59
C ASN A 788 13.37 28.62 -48.80
N ALA A 789 12.22 29.27 -48.63
CA ALA A 789 11.51 29.93 -49.73
C ALA A 789 12.40 31.00 -50.39
N VAL A 790 13.02 31.88 -49.60
CA VAL A 790 13.93 32.94 -50.10
C VAL A 790 15.11 32.36 -50.87
N LYS A 791 15.66 31.25 -50.38
CA LYS A 791 16.88 30.65 -50.92
C LYS A 791 16.66 29.83 -52.19
N TYR A 792 15.50 29.19 -52.34
CA TYR A 792 15.23 28.25 -53.43
C TYR A 792 14.23 28.77 -54.46
N ALA A 793 13.43 29.79 -54.16
CA ALA A 793 12.43 30.29 -55.09
C ALA A 793 13.01 31.16 -56.22
N GLY A 794 14.14 31.82 -55.98
CA GLY A 794 14.82 32.70 -56.94
C GLY A 794 14.62 34.20 -56.65
N PRO A 795 15.44 35.09 -57.22
CA PRO A 795 15.53 36.50 -56.80
C PRO A 795 14.31 37.38 -57.11
N GLN A 796 13.43 36.97 -58.03
CA GLN A 796 12.17 37.66 -58.36
C GLN A 796 10.92 36.88 -57.92
N ALA A 797 11.09 35.84 -57.09
CA ALA A 797 10.00 35.02 -56.65
C ALA A 797 9.12 35.73 -55.61
N SER A 798 7.81 35.50 -55.69
CA SER A 798 6.85 35.91 -54.66
C SER A 798 6.74 34.81 -53.61
N ILE A 799 6.86 35.21 -52.34
CA ILE A 799 6.75 34.33 -51.18
C ILE A 799 5.56 34.82 -50.36
N GLY A 800 4.81 33.89 -49.77
CA GLY A 800 3.66 34.24 -48.92
C GLY A 800 3.42 33.27 -47.78
N ILE A 801 2.58 33.75 -46.85
CA ILE A 801 2.08 33.00 -45.70
C ILE A 801 0.56 33.09 -45.71
N ASP A 802 -0.10 31.94 -45.83
CA ASP A 802 -1.54 31.83 -45.70
C ASP A 802 -1.87 31.10 -44.40
N ALA A 803 -2.84 31.60 -43.63
CA ALA A 803 -3.31 30.92 -42.44
C ALA A 803 -4.83 30.78 -42.45
N ALA A 804 -5.32 29.60 -42.08
CA ALA A 804 -6.74 29.31 -41.96
C ALA A 804 -6.99 28.34 -40.80
N VAL A 805 -8.12 28.50 -40.11
CA VAL A 805 -8.58 27.53 -39.12
C VAL A 805 -9.63 26.64 -39.79
N LYS A 806 -9.40 25.32 -39.79
CA LYS A 806 -10.32 24.34 -40.37
C LYS A 806 -10.39 23.12 -39.47
N ASP A 807 -11.61 22.66 -39.16
CA ASP A 807 -11.86 21.45 -38.37
C ASP A 807 -11.10 21.43 -37.03
N ASP A 808 -11.11 22.55 -36.28
CA ASP A 808 -10.42 22.73 -34.98
C ASP A 808 -8.89 22.58 -35.07
N ARG A 809 -8.33 22.84 -36.26
CA ARG A 809 -6.89 22.83 -36.52
C ARG A 809 -6.48 24.11 -37.25
N LEU A 810 -5.38 24.70 -36.80
CA LEU A 810 -4.72 25.76 -37.55
C LEU A 810 -3.96 25.13 -38.71
N GLN A 811 -4.20 25.63 -39.92
CA GLN A 811 -3.40 25.37 -41.11
C GLN A 811 -2.62 26.63 -41.45
N LEU A 812 -1.30 26.50 -41.53
CA LEU A 812 -0.37 27.57 -41.86
C LEU A 812 0.49 27.13 -43.04
N ASP A 813 0.31 27.79 -44.18
CA ASP A 813 0.95 27.47 -45.44
C ASP A 813 2.02 28.53 -45.74
N VAL A 814 3.28 28.10 -45.82
CA VAL A 814 4.39 28.93 -46.34
C VAL A 814 4.64 28.53 -47.77
N TRP A 815 4.45 29.45 -48.71
CA TRP A 815 4.50 29.16 -50.14
C TRP A 815 5.45 30.07 -50.91
N ASP A 816 5.90 29.56 -52.05
CA ASP A 816 6.65 30.30 -53.08
C ASP A 816 6.08 30.01 -54.48
N ASN A 817 6.55 30.76 -55.49
CA ASN A 817 6.27 30.53 -56.92
C ASN A 817 7.52 30.06 -57.70
N GLY A 818 8.47 29.44 -57.01
CA GLY A 818 9.73 28.99 -57.56
C GLY A 818 9.64 27.68 -58.36
N PRO A 819 10.77 26.95 -58.53
CA PRO A 819 10.80 25.71 -59.31
C PRO A 819 10.02 24.55 -58.68
N GLY A 820 9.59 24.66 -57.42
CA GLY A 820 8.88 23.62 -56.69
C GLY A 820 9.78 22.46 -56.23
N ILE A 821 9.13 21.43 -55.70
CA ILE A 821 9.74 20.20 -55.19
C ILE A 821 9.73 19.14 -56.30
N PRO A 822 10.84 18.43 -56.57
CA PRO A 822 10.84 17.33 -57.53
C PRO A 822 9.82 16.23 -57.17
N ALA A 823 9.09 15.73 -58.17
CA ALA A 823 8.07 14.70 -57.97
C ALA A 823 8.63 13.44 -57.28
N GLY A 824 7.97 13.00 -56.20
CA GLY A 824 8.38 11.84 -55.40
C GLY A 824 9.38 12.16 -54.27
N GLN A 825 9.75 13.42 -54.08
CA GLN A 825 10.61 13.88 -52.98
C GLN A 825 9.86 14.65 -51.87
N GLU A 826 8.55 14.82 -51.99
CA GLU A 826 7.72 15.66 -51.10
C GLU A 826 7.77 15.22 -49.63
N GLN A 827 7.90 13.91 -49.39
CA GLN A 827 8.09 13.37 -48.04
C GLN A 827 9.57 13.24 -47.64
N LYS A 828 10.44 12.90 -48.59
CA LYS A 828 11.88 12.69 -48.35
C LYS A 828 12.63 13.98 -48.04
N ILE A 829 12.06 15.14 -48.39
CA ILE A 829 12.66 16.45 -48.10
C ILE A 829 12.75 16.76 -46.60
N PHE A 830 12.00 16.01 -45.76
CA PHE A 830 12.06 16.09 -44.30
C PHE A 830 13.10 15.13 -43.68
N ASP A 831 13.71 14.24 -44.47
CA ASP A 831 14.75 13.34 -43.98
C ASP A 831 16.03 14.12 -43.61
N LYS A 832 16.77 13.61 -42.62
CA LYS A 832 18.02 14.24 -42.17
C LYS A 832 19.04 14.30 -43.29
N PHE A 833 19.63 15.47 -43.51
CA PHE A 833 20.63 15.72 -44.55
C PHE A 833 20.11 15.56 -46.00
N ALA A 834 18.79 15.47 -46.18
CA ALA A 834 18.20 15.41 -47.51
C ALA A 834 18.32 16.77 -48.22
N ARG A 835 18.62 16.72 -49.53
CA ARG A 835 18.67 17.88 -50.44
C ARG A 835 17.90 17.52 -51.71
N GLY A 836 17.05 18.44 -52.19
CA GLY A 836 16.22 18.22 -53.38
C GLY A 836 16.99 17.92 -54.67
N ASN A 837 18.19 18.50 -54.81
CA ASN A 837 19.16 18.18 -55.86
C ASN A 837 20.55 17.96 -55.25
N LYS A 838 21.20 16.83 -55.57
CA LYS A 838 22.50 16.41 -54.99
C LYS A 838 23.67 17.35 -55.33
N GLU A 839 23.56 18.16 -56.39
CA GLU A 839 24.61 19.07 -56.90
C GLU A 839 24.16 20.54 -56.99
N SER A 840 23.35 21.02 -56.04
CA SER A 840 22.96 22.43 -56.01
C SER A 840 24.10 23.32 -55.47
N ALA A 841 24.47 24.38 -56.22
CA ALA A 841 25.42 25.43 -55.84
C ALA A 841 25.00 26.26 -54.61
N VAL A 842 23.80 26.00 -54.07
CA VAL A 842 23.18 26.72 -52.97
C VAL A 842 23.60 26.09 -51.62
N PRO A 843 24.42 26.77 -50.79
CA PRO A 843 25.06 26.17 -49.60
C PRO A 843 24.06 25.86 -48.48
N GLY A 844 23.99 24.61 -47.98
CA GLY A 844 23.12 24.21 -46.86
C GLY A 844 23.22 22.73 -46.50
N VAL A 845 22.98 22.38 -45.23
CA VAL A 845 23.24 21.03 -44.66
C VAL A 845 22.02 20.10 -44.64
N GLY A 846 20.83 20.59 -45.02
CA GLY A 846 19.62 19.75 -45.11
C GLY A 846 19.06 19.32 -43.75
N LEU A 847 19.29 20.10 -42.68
CA LEU A 847 18.74 19.86 -41.35
C LEU A 847 17.51 20.73 -41.04
N GLY A 848 17.32 21.85 -41.74
CA GLY A 848 16.28 22.84 -41.41
C GLY A 848 14.86 22.26 -41.45
N LEU A 849 14.50 21.56 -42.54
CA LEU A 849 13.17 20.95 -42.69
C LEU A 849 12.96 19.77 -41.73
N ALA A 850 13.99 18.98 -41.45
CA ALA A 850 13.94 17.90 -40.46
C ALA A 850 13.69 18.44 -39.04
N ILE A 851 14.31 19.58 -38.69
CA ILE A 851 14.07 20.27 -37.42
C ILE A 851 12.65 20.85 -37.37
N CYS A 852 12.17 21.45 -38.45
CA CYS A 852 10.79 21.94 -38.53
C CYS A 852 9.79 20.80 -38.30
N HIS A 853 9.99 19.66 -38.97
CA HIS A 853 9.15 18.48 -38.79
C HIS A 853 9.15 18.01 -37.33
N ALA A 854 10.33 17.86 -36.72
CA ALA A 854 10.45 17.40 -35.33
C ALA A 854 9.82 18.38 -34.32
N ILE A 855 9.99 19.69 -34.50
CA ILE A 855 9.38 20.70 -33.63
C ILE A 855 7.85 20.64 -33.75
N VAL A 856 7.30 20.59 -34.97
CA VAL A 856 5.85 20.54 -35.20
C VAL A 856 5.24 19.24 -34.63
N GLU A 857 5.93 18.11 -34.77
CA GLU A 857 5.49 16.82 -34.23
C GLU A 857 5.44 16.83 -32.69
N VAL A 858 6.46 17.39 -32.03
CA VAL A 858 6.49 17.56 -30.56
C VAL A 858 5.39 18.51 -30.07
N HIS A 859 4.95 19.46 -30.91
CA HIS A 859 3.79 20.30 -30.63
C HIS A 859 2.44 19.57 -30.79
N GLY A 860 2.42 18.35 -31.34
CA GLY A 860 1.21 17.57 -31.63
C GLY A 860 0.63 17.85 -33.03
N GLY A 861 1.40 18.53 -33.90
CA GLY A 861 1.01 18.87 -35.26
C GLY A 861 1.59 17.95 -36.34
N THR A 862 1.37 18.32 -37.60
CA THR A 862 2.02 17.68 -38.76
C THR A 862 2.54 18.73 -39.74
N LEU A 863 3.67 18.44 -40.38
CA LEU A 863 4.26 19.26 -41.44
C LEU A 863 4.25 18.47 -42.76
N THR A 864 3.67 19.05 -43.81
CA THR A 864 3.57 18.43 -45.14
C THR A 864 4.06 19.39 -46.21
N ALA A 865 4.55 18.86 -47.33
CA ALA A 865 5.00 19.66 -48.47
C ALA A 865 4.32 19.18 -49.76
N TYR A 866 3.97 20.10 -50.64
CA TYR A 866 3.41 19.79 -51.96
C TYR A 866 3.68 20.93 -52.95
N ASN A 867 3.59 20.62 -54.25
CA ASN A 867 3.67 21.63 -55.30
C ASN A 867 2.33 22.32 -55.51
N ARG A 868 2.35 23.64 -55.70
CA ARG A 868 1.15 24.42 -55.97
C ARG A 868 0.68 24.24 -57.41
N PRO A 869 -0.64 24.24 -57.66
CA PRO A 869 -1.18 24.24 -59.03
C PRO A 869 -0.72 25.43 -59.88
N GLN A 870 -0.41 26.56 -59.23
CA GLN A 870 0.07 27.79 -59.86
C GLN A 870 1.59 27.79 -60.12
N GLY A 871 2.32 26.74 -59.73
CA GLY A 871 3.78 26.68 -59.72
C GLY A 871 4.39 27.05 -58.36
N GLY A 872 5.54 26.46 -58.00
CA GLY A 872 6.22 26.64 -56.72
C GLY A 872 5.89 25.62 -55.63
N ALA A 873 6.59 25.70 -54.51
CA ALA A 873 6.40 24.82 -53.36
C ALA A 873 5.46 25.42 -52.32
N CYS A 874 4.81 24.56 -51.53
CA CYS A 874 4.02 24.94 -50.37
C CYS A 874 4.32 23.99 -49.21
N PHE A 875 4.69 24.55 -48.07
CA PHE A 875 4.90 23.84 -46.81
C PHE A 875 3.76 24.14 -45.85
N ARG A 876 2.96 23.12 -45.55
CA ARG A 876 1.77 23.22 -44.70
C ARG A 876 2.05 22.66 -43.32
N VAL A 877 2.00 23.53 -42.33
CA VAL A 877 1.99 23.21 -40.90
C VAL A 877 0.54 23.07 -40.45
N THR A 878 0.18 21.95 -39.83
CA THR A 878 -1.09 21.80 -39.14
C THR A 878 -0.88 21.64 -37.65
N LEU A 879 -1.56 22.45 -36.85
CA LEU A 879 -1.53 22.37 -35.39
C LEU A 879 -2.94 22.11 -34.85
N PRO A 880 -3.09 21.29 -33.81
CA PRO A 880 -4.35 21.21 -33.08
C PRO A 880 -4.62 22.57 -32.41
N GLN A 881 -5.80 23.16 -32.64
CA GLN A 881 -6.23 24.26 -31.80
C GLN A 881 -6.77 23.69 -30.48
N GLY A 882 -6.24 24.17 -29.37
CA GLY A 882 -6.92 24.00 -28.09
C GLY A 882 -8.10 24.98 -28.01
N LYS A 883 -8.90 24.89 -26.95
CA LYS A 883 -9.83 25.97 -26.61
C LYS A 883 -9.04 27.18 -26.12
N PRO A 884 -9.03 28.31 -26.85
CA PRO A 884 -8.39 29.52 -26.34
C PRO A 884 -9.05 29.93 -25.01
N PRO A 885 -8.30 30.55 -24.09
CA PRO A 885 -8.88 31.06 -22.85
C PRO A 885 -9.97 32.09 -23.20
N GLU A 886 -11.20 31.86 -22.73
CA GLU A 886 -12.30 32.82 -22.88
C GLU A 886 -11.86 34.14 -22.23
N LEU A 887 -11.92 35.25 -22.96
CA LEU A 887 -11.76 36.59 -22.39
C LEU A 887 -13.11 36.96 -21.77
N ASP A 888 -13.12 37.40 -20.51
CA ASP A 888 -14.36 37.88 -19.89
C ASP A 888 -14.78 39.15 -20.65
N ASP A 889 -16.00 39.17 -21.18
CA ASP A 889 -16.55 40.31 -21.92
C ASP A 889 -16.42 41.57 -21.05
N PHE A 890 -15.49 42.46 -21.44
CA PHE A 890 -15.44 43.80 -20.87
C PHE A 890 -16.73 44.51 -21.29
N HIS A 891 -17.66 44.68 -20.35
CA HIS A 891 -18.77 45.61 -20.51
C HIS A 891 -18.20 47.03 -20.68
N GLU A 892 -18.09 47.48 -21.93
CA GLU A 892 -17.95 48.90 -22.27
C GLU A 892 -19.25 49.62 -21.92
N ASP A 893 -19.35 50.14 -20.70
CA ASP A 893 -20.35 51.16 -20.37
C ASP A 893 -19.78 52.53 -20.78
N MET A 894 -20.26 53.03 -21.93
CA MET A 894 -20.45 54.46 -22.21
C MET A 894 -21.69 54.99 -21.49
#